data_AF-A0AAU8JKX3-F1
#
_entry.id   AF-A0AAU8JKX3-F1
#
_cell.length_a   1.000
_cell.length_b   1.000
_cell.length_c   1.000
_cell.angle_alpha   90.00
_cell.angle_beta   90.00
_cell.angle_gamma   90.00
#
_symmetry.space_group_name_H-M   'P 1'
#
loop_
_entity.id
_entity.type
_entity.pdbx_description
1 polymer ?
#
loop_
_entity_poly.entity_id
_entity_poly.type
_entity_poly.pdbx_seq_one_letter_code
_entity_poly.pdbx_strand_id
1 'polypeptide(L)'
;MKKYQKVKHYLEQEIAAAPKQKVFAENFTFQDIYVSLKAQAIDANGNLNQYSPPVILEDQVKDILHQENFSDKVIVIQGKAGSGKTLFSRIMADWVRQEMYPQWTPIVVHLNDFKIIQPSFEYNLRSHLKNTFAKYSHQWLTTGVTRFLFLLDGFDELPPSKNSRSLEEFLQQVAEFQKECSQNHHMGHQVIITGRSVALKGLERFLPANLDRVELLPMDDELQEEWFGKWSNLVSGQNPAYFSEFLQDYTCPESLKEIAREPLWLYFLSALHRDGQLYPERLDNTSYTQAKILIYQQVLEWVVSCFHPQTRKDEFPNIDALDNWRSLLTEIGLCVRQSGSLYAPLNIIEQRLENLPDVKNLLREIAQILERKILKNPLGNLAYKTNNFPEIPEFQISHKAFGDFLFATRLAQSIETWTIPGVQREKFYIPTQQMDWEIYDLLGYGRLTLELVEFLIGLLGLSHNFRPVELFHRLENFYWRWCHGVFIDAIEDSLPQKKARQLQKQGIDLGQRQVDLYAGLNVMILLLELHRYAQENYDLKEQINFYPCGVPDTEQFNKDQLFCIIGYSCSLDVSAFLRIAGVFLSGINLSHVDLISTYLVGANLSHANLTETSLSMAYLSGANLSGANLSGAYLTGANLSGANLSYANLTRANLHSTDLFRADLRHANLTGTNLRSADLSGADLSSVNFQGANLSDADLQNITWDENTNWQEVQGLDMAVNVPDSLQKYQTFSTLNSKN
;
A
#
# COMPACT_ATOMS: atom_id res chain seq x y z
N MET A 1 -13.73 -10.56 33.77
CA MET A 1 -13.11 -9.21 33.80
C MET A 1 -12.03 -9.06 34.90
N LYS A 2 -10.91 -9.78 34.82
CA LYS A 2 -9.66 -9.50 35.57
C LYS A 2 -8.45 -9.91 34.72
N LYS A 3 -8.44 -9.50 33.44
CA LYS A 3 -7.67 -10.26 32.42
C LYS A 3 -6.14 -10.07 32.50
N TYR A 4 -5.55 -9.02 33.11
CA TYR A 4 -4.07 -8.93 33.17
C TYR A 4 -3.53 -8.10 34.35
N GLN A 5 -3.72 -8.55 35.60
CA GLN A 5 -3.15 -7.85 36.77
C GLN A 5 -1.64 -8.07 36.98
N LYS A 6 -0.99 -9.01 36.27
CA LYS A 6 0.45 -9.31 36.38
C LYS A 6 1.08 -9.59 35.01
N VAL A 7 2.28 -9.05 34.75
CA VAL A 7 3.09 -9.25 33.52
C VAL A 7 3.18 -10.74 33.14
N LYS A 8 3.39 -11.60 34.13
CA LYS A 8 3.46 -13.06 33.94
C LYS A 8 2.24 -13.64 33.22
N HIS A 9 1.03 -13.15 33.50
CA HIS A 9 -0.18 -13.65 32.85
C HIS A 9 -0.28 -13.21 31.38
N TYR A 10 0.17 -11.99 31.06
CA TYR A 10 0.29 -11.55 29.66
C TYR A 10 1.29 -12.43 28.89
N LEU A 11 2.45 -12.72 29.49
CA LEU A 11 3.45 -13.61 28.89
C LEU A 11 2.92 -15.02 28.64
N GLU A 12 2.14 -15.59 29.56
CA GLU A 12 1.57 -16.93 29.42
C GLU A 12 0.39 -17.01 28.44
N GLN A 13 -0.49 -16.00 28.40
CA GLN A 13 -1.73 -16.06 27.62
C GLN A 13 -1.59 -15.49 26.21
N GLU A 14 -0.83 -14.41 26.04
CA GLU A 14 -0.72 -13.71 24.75
C GLU A 14 0.56 -14.12 24.02
N ILE A 15 1.72 -14.06 24.70
CA ILE A 15 3.01 -14.31 24.06
C ILE A 15 3.24 -15.82 23.83
N ALA A 16 3.10 -16.66 24.86
CA ALA A 16 3.36 -18.10 24.75
C ALA A 16 2.39 -18.84 23.83
N ALA A 17 1.18 -18.31 23.62
CA ALA A 17 0.17 -18.90 22.77
C ALA A 17 0.31 -18.49 21.29
N ALA A 18 0.94 -17.33 21.00
CA ALA A 18 0.95 -16.76 19.66
C ALA A 18 1.67 -17.61 18.60
N PRO A 19 2.89 -18.16 18.85
CA PRO A 19 3.55 -19.08 17.91
C PRO A 19 2.81 -20.42 17.74
N LYS A 20 2.11 -20.86 18.78
CA LYS A 20 1.38 -22.14 18.86
C LYS A 20 0.01 -22.09 18.20
N GLN A 21 -0.35 -20.96 17.58
CA GLN A 21 -1.55 -20.88 16.77
C GLN A 21 -1.39 -21.81 15.57
N LYS A 22 -2.45 -22.58 15.27
CA LYS A 22 -2.49 -23.46 14.11
C LYS A 22 -2.33 -22.65 12.82
N VAL A 23 -1.54 -23.18 11.88
CA VAL A 23 -1.46 -22.63 10.53
C VAL A 23 -2.78 -22.91 9.85
N PHE A 24 -3.63 -21.90 9.76
CA PHE A 24 -4.92 -22.01 9.10
C PHE A 24 -5.77 -23.18 9.64
N ALA A 25 -6.15 -24.16 8.80
CA ALA A 25 -6.86 -25.37 9.20
C ALA A 25 -5.94 -26.59 9.42
N GLU A 26 -4.64 -26.42 9.31
CA GLU A 26 -3.67 -27.50 9.47
C GLU A 26 -3.60 -28.00 10.91
N ASN A 27 -3.04 -29.19 11.08
CA ASN A 27 -2.85 -29.80 12.39
C ASN A 27 -1.56 -29.38 13.10
N PHE A 28 -0.70 -28.61 12.43
CA PHE A 28 0.52 -28.04 12.98
C PHE A 28 0.40 -26.53 13.21
N THR A 29 1.35 -25.96 13.93
CA THR A 29 1.40 -24.57 14.37
C THR A 29 2.38 -23.75 13.55
N PHE A 30 2.28 -22.41 13.61
CA PHE A 30 3.23 -21.55 12.91
C PHE A 30 4.68 -21.78 13.36
N GLN A 31 4.88 -22.11 14.63
CA GLN A 31 6.20 -22.44 15.17
C GLN A 31 6.81 -23.69 14.49
N ASP A 32 5.99 -24.66 14.12
CA ASP A 32 6.48 -25.93 13.56
C ASP A 32 7.05 -25.77 12.13
N ILE A 33 6.50 -24.84 11.36
CA ILE A 33 6.86 -24.60 9.94
C ILE A 33 7.74 -23.36 9.74
N TYR A 34 8.00 -22.58 10.79
CA TYR A 34 8.76 -21.33 10.71
C TYR A 34 10.21 -21.57 10.27
N VAL A 35 10.72 -20.74 9.37
CA VAL A 35 12.14 -20.63 9.01
C VAL A 35 12.59 -19.18 9.19
N SER A 36 13.88 -19.00 9.47
CA SER A 36 14.46 -17.66 9.71
C SER A 36 14.31 -16.74 8.50
N LEU A 37 14.30 -15.43 8.73
CA LEU A 37 14.13 -14.44 7.66
C LEU A 37 15.47 -13.78 7.32
N LYS A 38 15.78 -13.68 6.02
CA LYS A 38 16.91 -12.88 5.53
C LYS A 38 16.49 -11.44 5.26
N ALA A 39 17.30 -10.49 5.69
CA ALA A 39 17.08 -9.08 5.50
C ALA A 39 18.37 -8.37 5.06
N GLN A 40 18.24 -7.26 4.34
CA GLN A 40 19.37 -6.43 3.93
C GLN A 40 19.09 -4.96 4.26
N ALA A 41 20.13 -4.25 4.70
CA ALA A 41 20.04 -2.83 5.03
C ALA A 41 19.67 -2.00 3.80
N ILE A 42 18.94 -0.91 4.03
CA ILE A 42 18.49 0.03 2.99
C ILE A 42 19.16 1.39 3.22
N ASP A 43 19.54 2.06 2.13
CA ASP A 43 20.09 3.42 2.19
C ASP A 43 19.00 4.49 2.46
N ALA A 44 19.42 5.76 2.59
CA ALA A 44 18.50 6.88 2.79
C ALA A 44 17.55 7.13 1.59
N ASN A 45 17.89 6.62 0.41
CA ASN A 45 17.08 6.73 -0.80
C ASN A 45 16.08 5.58 -0.97
N GLY A 46 16.06 4.61 -0.05
CA GLY A 46 15.14 3.46 -0.12
C GLY A 46 15.66 2.30 -0.98
N ASN A 47 16.92 2.34 -1.41
CA ASN A 47 17.54 1.26 -2.19
C ASN A 47 18.32 0.30 -1.30
N LEU A 48 18.41 -0.97 -1.70
CA LEU A 48 19.23 -1.95 -1.01
C LEU A 48 20.69 -1.47 -0.96
N ASN A 49 21.24 -1.47 0.24
CA ASN A 49 22.62 -1.06 0.47
C ASN A 49 23.56 -2.16 -0.04
N GLN A 50 24.18 -1.91 -1.19
CA GLN A 50 25.10 -2.84 -1.86
C GLN A 50 26.35 -3.16 -1.02
N TYR A 51 26.69 -2.31 -0.04
CA TYR A 51 27.86 -2.49 0.83
C TYR A 51 27.56 -3.31 2.09
N SER A 52 26.29 -3.62 2.36
CA SER A 52 25.87 -4.41 3.51
C SER A 52 25.35 -5.77 3.04
N PRO A 53 25.99 -6.90 3.41
CA PRO A 53 25.51 -8.21 3.01
C PRO A 53 24.17 -8.55 3.70
N PRO A 54 23.36 -9.44 3.09
CA PRO A 54 22.17 -9.99 3.75
C PRO A 54 22.51 -10.68 5.08
N VAL A 55 21.65 -10.51 6.08
CA VAL A 55 21.80 -11.10 7.42
C VAL A 55 20.53 -11.85 7.82
N ILE A 56 20.68 -12.84 8.71
CA ILE A 56 19.55 -13.45 9.40
C ILE A 56 18.99 -12.45 10.41
N LEU A 57 17.75 -12.06 10.20
CA LEU A 57 17.10 -10.98 10.94
C LEU A 57 16.97 -11.29 12.43
N GLU A 58 16.66 -12.54 12.78
CA GLU A 58 16.57 -13.01 14.15
C GLU A 58 17.90 -12.84 14.88
N ASP A 59 19.01 -13.19 14.23
CA ASP A 59 20.33 -13.12 14.84
C ASP A 59 20.77 -11.67 15.04
N GLN A 60 20.49 -10.79 14.07
CA GLN A 60 20.69 -9.35 14.23
C GLN A 60 19.94 -8.78 15.45
N VAL A 61 18.68 -9.19 15.67
CA VAL A 61 17.90 -8.73 16.84
C VAL A 61 18.42 -9.34 18.14
N LYS A 62 18.81 -10.62 18.15
CA LYS A 62 19.43 -11.26 19.33
C LYS A 62 20.71 -10.54 19.73
N ASP A 63 21.57 -10.21 18.77
CA ASP A 63 22.83 -9.51 19.01
C ASP A 63 22.60 -8.14 19.67
N ILE A 64 21.58 -7.40 19.22
CA ILE A 64 21.20 -6.10 19.81
C ILE A 64 20.73 -6.27 21.27
N LEU A 65 19.97 -7.33 21.57
CA LEU A 65 19.46 -7.57 22.92
C LEU A 65 20.54 -8.07 23.89
N HIS A 66 21.63 -8.65 23.37
CA HIS A 66 22.80 -9.08 24.15
C HIS A 66 23.82 -7.95 24.40
N GLN A 67 23.76 -6.85 23.65
CA GLN A 67 24.64 -5.70 23.89
C GLN A 67 24.31 -5.00 25.22
N GLU A 68 25.36 -4.61 25.96
CA GLU A 68 25.18 -3.88 27.23
C GLU A 68 24.83 -2.40 27.02
N ASN A 69 25.21 -1.82 25.88
CA ASN A 69 24.97 -0.42 25.55
C ASN A 69 23.54 -0.16 25.07
N PHE A 70 22.95 0.95 25.50
CA PHE A 70 21.64 1.38 25.03
C PHE A 70 21.73 1.90 23.59
N SER A 71 21.02 1.26 22.67
CA SER A 71 20.91 1.71 21.29
C SER A 71 19.96 2.90 21.20
N ASP A 72 20.35 3.95 20.48
CA ASP A 72 19.47 5.04 20.06
C ASP A 72 18.69 4.71 18.77
N LYS A 73 18.97 3.55 18.17
CA LYS A 73 18.44 3.12 16.88
C LYS A 73 17.16 2.32 17.01
N VAL A 74 16.20 2.63 16.15
CA VAL A 74 14.96 1.86 15.93
C VAL A 74 15.16 1.02 14.67
N ILE A 75 14.86 -0.28 14.75
CA ILE A 75 14.90 -1.15 13.56
C ILE A 75 13.53 -1.11 12.88
N VAL A 76 13.52 -0.75 11.60
CA VAL A 76 12.31 -0.75 10.76
C VAL A 76 12.43 -1.87 9.75
N ILE A 77 11.65 -2.93 9.96
CA ILE A 77 11.59 -4.11 9.10
C ILE A 77 10.49 -3.90 8.06
N GLN A 78 10.87 -3.74 6.81
CA GLN A 78 9.94 -3.59 5.70
C GLN A 78 10.00 -4.80 4.75
N GLY A 79 8.89 -5.06 4.09
CA GLY A 79 8.80 -6.14 3.08
C GLY A 79 7.40 -6.25 2.48
N LYS A 80 7.27 -7.07 1.43
CA LYS A 80 6.00 -7.33 0.73
C LYS A 80 4.93 -7.99 1.62
N ALA A 81 3.67 -7.97 1.19
CA ALA A 81 2.61 -8.72 1.87
C ALA A 81 2.96 -10.22 1.93
N GLY A 82 2.68 -10.89 3.05
CA GLY A 82 2.98 -12.33 3.20
C GLY A 82 4.46 -12.69 3.47
N SER A 83 5.35 -11.70 3.59
CA SER A 83 6.79 -11.92 3.82
C SER A 83 7.19 -12.44 5.22
N GLY A 84 6.22 -12.72 6.11
CA GLY A 84 6.48 -13.26 7.45
C GLY A 84 6.68 -12.26 8.59
N LYS A 85 6.58 -10.94 8.35
CA LYS A 85 6.77 -9.87 9.38
C LYS A 85 6.04 -10.10 10.71
N THR A 86 4.73 -10.33 10.65
CA THR A 86 3.90 -10.57 11.84
C THR A 86 4.32 -11.85 12.56
N LEU A 87 4.70 -12.88 11.80
CA LEU A 87 5.13 -14.15 12.39
C LEU A 87 6.49 -14.00 13.08
N PHE A 88 7.43 -13.28 12.46
CA PHE A 88 8.69 -12.88 13.08
C PHE A 88 8.47 -12.20 14.43
N SER A 89 7.59 -11.21 14.52
CA SER A 89 7.27 -10.53 15.78
C SER A 89 6.75 -11.51 16.85
N ARG A 90 5.93 -12.48 16.47
CA ARG A 90 5.41 -13.50 17.42
C ARG A 90 6.51 -14.45 17.90
N ILE A 91 7.34 -14.94 16.99
CA ILE A 91 8.43 -15.88 17.29
C ILE A 91 9.50 -15.19 18.16
N MET A 92 9.90 -13.98 17.80
CA MET A 92 10.87 -13.21 18.58
C MET A 92 10.34 -12.84 19.97
N ALA A 93 9.07 -12.45 20.08
CA ALA A 93 8.47 -12.20 21.39
C ALA A 93 8.51 -13.45 22.28
N ASP A 94 8.21 -14.63 21.74
CA ASP A 94 8.24 -15.86 22.52
C ASP A 94 9.67 -16.28 22.88
N TRP A 95 10.65 -16.08 22.00
CA TRP A 95 12.06 -16.29 22.32
C TRP A 95 12.53 -15.40 23.48
N VAL A 96 12.24 -14.10 23.45
CA VAL A 96 12.57 -13.19 24.55
C VAL A 96 11.91 -13.62 25.86
N ARG A 97 10.66 -14.10 25.80
CA ARG A 97 9.95 -14.64 26.98
C ARG A 97 10.66 -15.88 27.56
N GLN A 98 11.22 -16.74 26.72
CA GLN A 98 11.86 -17.99 27.15
C GLN A 98 13.29 -17.78 27.65
N GLU A 99 14.10 -17.02 26.91
CA GLU A 99 15.55 -16.95 27.11
C GLU A 99 16.00 -15.67 27.86
N MET A 100 15.29 -14.56 27.70
CA MET A 100 15.74 -13.24 28.17
C MET A 100 14.92 -12.70 29.35
N TYR A 101 13.74 -13.24 29.61
CA TYR A 101 12.93 -12.85 30.77
C TYR A 101 13.58 -13.37 32.07
N PRO A 102 13.73 -12.54 33.13
CA PRO A 102 13.08 -11.24 33.35
C PRO A 102 13.88 -10.00 32.94
N GLN A 103 15.10 -10.14 32.38
CA GLN A 103 15.93 -8.99 31.98
C GLN A 103 15.22 -8.17 30.89
N TRP A 104 14.65 -8.87 29.90
CA TRP A 104 13.80 -8.30 28.86
C TRP A 104 12.37 -8.84 28.95
N THR A 105 11.40 -7.94 28.77
CA THR A 105 9.97 -8.27 28.68
C THR A 105 9.45 -7.87 27.29
N PRO A 106 8.98 -8.84 26.47
CA PRO A 106 8.45 -8.55 25.15
C PRO A 106 7.03 -7.96 25.25
N ILE A 107 6.74 -6.96 24.42
CA ILE A 107 5.41 -6.39 24.24
C ILE A 107 5.14 -6.31 22.73
N VAL A 108 4.16 -7.07 22.26
CA VAL A 108 3.69 -7.03 20.88
C VAL A 108 2.49 -6.11 20.79
N VAL A 109 2.51 -5.17 19.85
CA VAL A 109 1.43 -4.22 19.58
C VAL A 109 1.08 -4.30 18.11
N HIS A 110 -0.15 -4.72 17.79
CA HIS A 110 -0.66 -4.63 16.43
C HIS A 110 -1.17 -3.21 16.19
N LEU A 111 -0.58 -2.53 15.20
CA LEU A 111 -0.85 -1.10 14.99
C LEU A 111 -2.26 -0.80 14.48
N ASN A 112 -2.92 -1.80 13.88
CA ASN A 112 -4.35 -1.75 13.51
C ASN A 112 -5.29 -1.67 14.74
N ASP A 113 -4.81 -2.02 15.95
CA ASP A 113 -5.63 -1.90 17.17
C ASP A 113 -5.78 -0.44 17.65
N PHE A 114 -4.99 0.48 17.10
CA PHE A 114 -5.11 1.90 17.39
C PHE A 114 -6.34 2.47 16.67
N LYS A 115 -7.18 3.19 17.42
CA LYS A 115 -8.29 3.97 16.83
C LYS A 115 -7.87 5.40 16.47
N ILE A 116 -7.01 6.00 17.30
CA ILE A 116 -6.55 7.39 17.17
C ILE A 116 -5.12 7.45 17.71
N ILE A 117 -4.20 8.01 16.92
CA ILE A 117 -2.82 8.30 17.34
C ILE A 117 -2.85 9.41 18.40
N GLN A 118 -2.25 9.13 19.55
CA GLN A 118 -2.12 10.04 20.68
C GLN A 118 -0.90 10.96 20.52
N PRO A 119 -0.81 12.08 21.28
CA PRO A 119 0.28 13.05 21.18
C PRO A 119 1.68 12.54 21.52
N SER A 120 1.81 11.35 22.13
CA SER A 120 3.11 10.74 22.41
C SER A 120 3.03 9.22 22.29
N PHE A 121 4.18 8.60 22.03
CA PHE A 121 4.29 7.15 21.95
C PHE A 121 3.89 6.46 23.27
N GLU A 122 4.23 7.03 24.43
CA GLU A 122 3.81 6.46 25.72
C GLU A 122 2.27 6.42 25.86
N TYR A 123 1.57 7.49 25.45
CA TYR A 123 0.10 7.52 25.50
C TYR A 123 -0.51 6.50 24.54
N ASN A 124 0.10 6.30 23.35
CA ASN A 124 -0.28 5.22 22.44
C ASN A 124 -0.15 3.87 23.14
N LEU A 125 1.02 3.52 23.68
CA LEU A 125 1.24 2.27 24.40
C LEU A 125 0.26 2.07 25.57
N ARG A 126 0.06 3.09 26.41
CA ARG A 126 -0.90 3.04 27.52
C ARG A 126 -2.33 2.79 27.03
N SER A 127 -2.72 3.37 25.90
CA SER A 127 -4.06 3.20 25.35
C SER A 127 -4.35 1.76 24.91
N HIS A 128 -3.35 1.09 24.33
CA HIS A 128 -3.41 -0.31 23.93
C HIS A 128 -3.33 -1.25 25.15
N LEU A 129 -2.44 -0.94 26.09
CA LEU A 129 -2.21 -1.71 27.32
C LEU A 129 -3.21 -1.36 28.44
N LYS A 130 -4.33 -0.68 28.16
CA LYS A 130 -5.32 -0.21 29.15
C LYS A 130 -5.86 -1.30 30.08
N ASN A 131 -5.80 -2.57 29.66
CA ASN A 131 -6.27 -3.71 30.45
C ASN A 131 -5.14 -4.50 31.14
N THR A 132 -3.90 -4.03 31.10
CA THR A 132 -2.71 -4.71 31.65
C THR A 132 -2.04 -3.95 32.80
N PHE A 133 -0.78 -4.29 33.11
CA PHE A 133 0.03 -3.71 34.17
C PHE A 133 0.33 -2.21 33.99
N ALA A 134 0.25 -1.70 32.75
CA ALA A 134 0.52 -0.30 32.41
C ALA A 134 -0.53 0.69 32.99
N LYS A 135 -1.69 0.20 33.44
CA LYS A 135 -2.76 1.04 33.99
C LYS A 135 -2.45 1.64 35.38
N TYR A 136 -1.61 0.97 36.17
CA TYR A 136 -1.53 1.22 37.62
C TYR A 136 -0.27 1.95 38.09
N SER A 137 0.72 2.18 37.22
CA SER A 137 1.93 2.93 37.59
C SER A 137 2.34 3.90 36.49
N HIS A 138 2.47 5.18 36.85
CA HIS A 138 2.89 6.23 35.92
C HIS A 138 4.38 6.17 35.56
N GLN A 139 5.16 5.31 36.24
CA GLN A 139 6.61 5.16 36.08
C GLN A 139 7.02 3.77 35.56
N TRP A 140 6.10 3.01 34.95
CA TRP A 140 6.39 1.64 34.52
C TRP A 140 7.54 1.53 33.51
N LEU A 141 7.75 2.58 32.69
CA LEU A 141 8.86 2.70 31.73
C LEU A 141 10.15 3.22 32.38
N THR A 142 10.09 3.84 33.55
CA THR A 142 11.24 4.52 34.19
C THR A 142 11.76 3.83 35.44
N THR A 143 11.34 2.58 35.69
CA THR A 143 11.73 1.84 36.90
C THR A 143 13.19 1.38 36.91
N GLY A 144 13.85 1.26 35.74
CA GLY A 144 15.21 0.75 35.59
C GLY A 144 15.40 -0.75 35.90
N VAL A 145 14.38 -1.44 36.40
CA VAL A 145 14.46 -2.87 36.78
C VAL A 145 14.08 -3.80 35.63
N THR A 146 13.21 -3.34 34.72
CA THR A 146 12.68 -4.16 33.62
C THR A 146 12.89 -3.44 32.30
N ARG A 147 13.56 -4.09 31.35
CA ARG A 147 13.69 -3.58 29.97
C ARG A 147 12.55 -4.14 29.12
N PHE A 148 11.94 -3.32 28.28
CA PHE A 148 10.90 -3.74 27.36
C PHE A 148 11.42 -3.78 25.93
N LEU A 149 11.11 -4.86 25.22
CA LEU A 149 11.20 -4.93 23.78
C LEU A 149 9.81 -4.68 23.19
N PHE A 150 9.64 -3.56 22.49
CA PHE A 150 8.39 -3.22 21.80
C PHE A 150 8.46 -3.68 20.34
N LEU A 151 7.60 -4.62 19.99
CA LEU A 151 7.42 -5.12 18.63
C LEU A 151 6.12 -4.52 18.07
N LEU A 152 6.27 -3.48 17.25
CA LEU A 152 5.17 -2.73 16.65
C LEU A 152 4.87 -3.28 15.26
N ASP A 153 3.76 -3.99 15.12
CA ASP A 153 3.44 -4.76 13.90
C ASP A 153 2.43 -4.03 13.00
N GLY A 154 2.83 -3.75 11.76
CA GLY A 154 1.94 -3.26 10.68
C GLY A 154 1.80 -1.73 10.60
N PHE A 155 2.90 -0.98 10.41
CA PHE A 155 2.82 0.48 10.31
C PHE A 155 1.99 0.99 9.13
N ASP A 156 1.82 0.16 8.08
CA ASP A 156 0.93 0.43 6.95
C ASP A 156 -0.57 0.31 7.29
N GLU A 157 -0.88 -0.20 8.49
CA GLU A 157 -2.24 -0.37 9.02
C GLU A 157 -2.59 0.66 10.11
N LEU A 158 -1.74 1.66 10.32
CA LEU A 158 -2.05 2.75 11.23
C LEU A 158 -3.33 3.49 10.77
N PRO A 159 -4.25 3.80 11.71
CA PRO A 159 -5.42 4.59 11.35
C PRO A 159 -4.99 5.97 10.85
N PRO A 160 -5.74 6.58 9.93
CA PRO A 160 -5.52 7.97 9.57
C PRO A 160 -5.68 8.84 10.81
N SER A 161 -4.70 9.72 11.08
CA SER A 161 -4.84 10.75 12.11
C SER A 161 -5.63 11.94 11.56
N LYS A 162 -6.14 12.80 12.44
CA LYS A 162 -6.81 14.06 12.04
C LYS A 162 -5.86 15.00 11.27
N ASN A 163 -4.56 14.81 11.41
CA ASN A 163 -3.53 15.51 10.66
C ASN A 163 -2.96 14.57 9.57
N SER A 164 -2.69 15.14 8.40
CA SER A 164 -2.23 14.50 7.16
C SER A 164 -0.89 13.74 7.25
N ARG A 165 -0.26 13.65 8.42
CA ARG A 165 1.07 13.07 8.66
C ARG A 165 1.05 11.94 9.69
N SER A 166 -0.01 11.13 9.75
CA SER A 166 -0.19 10.12 10.81
C SER A 166 0.97 9.13 10.96
N LEU A 167 1.55 8.67 9.85
CA LEU A 167 2.69 7.75 9.87
C LEU A 167 4.01 8.47 10.18
N GLU A 168 4.28 9.60 9.54
CA GLU A 168 5.48 10.41 9.78
C GLU A 168 5.55 10.88 11.24
N GLU A 169 4.45 11.45 11.77
CA GLU A 169 4.32 11.84 13.18
C GLU A 169 4.53 10.65 14.12
N PHE A 170 3.96 9.48 13.79
CA PHE A 170 4.14 8.29 14.61
C PHE A 170 5.60 7.80 14.60
N LEU A 171 6.24 7.74 13.44
CA LEU A 171 7.64 7.34 13.32
C LEU A 171 8.56 8.34 14.03
N GLN A 172 8.25 9.63 13.97
CA GLN A 172 8.94 10.67 14.74
C GLN A 172 8.80 10.46 16.25
N GLN A 173 7.58 10.18 16.74
CA GLN A 173 7.35 9.88 18.16
C GLN A 173 8.14 8.65 18.63
N VAL A 174 8.23 7.62 17.80
CA VAL A 174 9.01 6.41 18.11
C VAL A 174 10.52 6.72 18.12
N ALA A 175 10.99 7.50 17.15
CA ALA A 175 12.38 7.94 17.05
C ALA A 175 12.82 8.73 18.29
N GLU A 176 12.00 9.69 18.72
CA GLU A 176 12.21 10.51 19.90
C GLU A 176 12.22 9.65 21.17
N PHE A 177 11.25 8.74 21.31
CA PHE A 177 11.20 7.82 22.44
C PHE A 177 12.44 6.93 22.55
N GLN A 178 12.93 6.36 21.44
CA GLN A 178 14.15 5.54 21.46
C GLN A 178 15.39 6.36 21.84
N LYS A 179 15.44 7.63 21.42
CA LYS A 179 16.52 8.56 21.81
C LYS A 179 16.48 8.91 23.30
N GLU A 180 15.28 9.08 23.88
CA GLU A 180 15.13 9.24 25.32
C GLU A 180 15.58 7.99 26.08
N CYS A 181 15.31 6.80 25.51
CA CYS A 181 15.71 5.52 26.08
C CYS A 181 17.24 5.34 26.12
N SER A 182 17.96 5.82 25.10
CA SER A 182 19.42 5.74 25.08
C SER A 182 20.12 6.70 26.03
N GLN A 183 19.48 7.83 26.36
CA GLN A 183 20.04 8.86 27.23
C GLN A 183 19.76 8.61 28.72
N ASN A 184 18.70 7.86 29.04
CA ASN A 184 18.26 7.61 30.40
C ASN A 184 18.55 6.16 30.82
N HIS A 185 19.46 5.98 31.78
CA HIS A 185 19.84 4.66 32.32
C HIS A 185 18.66 3.87 32.93
N HIS A 186 17.55 4.54 33.25
CA HIS A 186 16.34 3.93 33.77
C HIS A 186 15.30 3.57 32.69
N MET A 187 15.55 3.90 31.42
CA MET A 187 14.68 3.65 30.25
C MET A 187 15.40 2.85 29.16
N GLY A 188 16.10 1.77 29.50
CA GLY A 188 16.83 0.94 28.53
C GLY A 188 15.96 0.05 27.63
N HIS A 189 14.96 0.61 26.96
CA HIS A 189 14.02 -0.11 26.11
C HIS A 189 14.47 -0.14 24.64
N GLN A 190 13.95 -1.11 23.89
CA GLN A 190 14.22 -1.24 22.46
C GLN A 190 12.91 -1.30 21.68
N VAL A 191 12.83 -0.55 20.58
CA VAL A 191 11.69 -0.58 19.66
C VAL A 191 12.11 -1.19 18.32
N ILE A 192 11.23 -2.04 17.80
CA ILE A 192 11.29 -2.60 16.44
C ILE A 192 9.91 -2.40 15.82
N ILE A 193 9.88 -1.93 14.58
CA ILE A 193 8.65 -1.69 13.83
C ILE A 193 8.66 -2.52 12.57
N THR A 194 7.51 -3.12 12.22
CA THR A 194 7.33 -3.87 10.96
C THR A 194 6.24 -3.25 10.10
N GLY A 195 6.31 -3.40 8.77
CA GLY A 195 5.24 -3.02 7.86
C GLY A 195 5.56 -3.18 6.38
N ARG A 196 4.66 -2.73 5.51
CA ARG A 196 4.87 -2.79 4.05
C ARG A 196 5.77 -1.67 3.55
N SER A 197 6.75 -2.00 2.71
CA SER A 197 7.69 -1.02 2.12
C SER A 197 6.98 0.09 1.33
N VAL A 198 5.88 -0.23 0.66
CA VAL A 198 5.07 0.74 -0.11
C VAL A 198 4.57 1.91 0.75
N ALA A 199 4.30 1.71 2.04
CA ALA A 199 3.81 2.78 2.90
C ALA A 199 4.88 3.80 3.32
N LEU A 200 6.16 3.49 3.12
CA LEU A 200 7.28 4.41 3.37
C LEU A 200 7.73 5.17 2.11
N LYS A 201 7.18 4.83 0.93
CA LYS A 201 7.48 5.51 -0.32
C LYS A 201 7.11 6.99 -0.27
N GLY A 202 8.06 7.86 -0.59
CA GLY A 202 7.95 9.32 -0.52
C GLY A 202 8.26 9.92 0.85
N LEU A 203 8.48 9.09 1.89
CA LEU A 203 8.85 9.55 3.24
C LEU A 203 10.33 9.32 3.55
N GLU A 204 11.05 8.56 2.72
CA GLU A 204 12.39 8.02 3.03
C GLU A 204 13.40 9.09 3.46
N ARG A 205 13.37 10.25 2.80
CA ARG A 205 14.31 11.36 3.07
C ARG A 205 13.93 12.21 4.29
N PHE A 206 12.71 12.06 4.80
CA PHE A 206 12.19 12.75 5.98
C PHE A 206 12.19 11.87 7.23
N LEU A 207 12.53 10.58 7.09
CA LEU A 207 12.64 9.69 8.23
C LEU A 207 13.77 10.14 9.17
N PRO A 208 13.57 10.05 10.49
CA PRO A 208 14.61 10.41 11.46
C PRO A 208 15.85 9.54 11.27
N ALA A 209 17.02 10.14 11.46
CA ALA A 209 18.31 9.49 11.18
C ALA A 209 18.61 8.25 12.05
N ASN A 210 17.89 8.07 13.16
CA ASN A 210 18.02 6.90 14.03
C ASN A 210 17.03 5.76 13.70
N LEU A 211 16.34 5.81 12.54
CA LEU A 211 15.56 4.69 12.01
C LEU A 211 16.41 3.89 11.02
N ASP A 212 16.96 2.77 11.48
CA ASP A 212 17.70 1.83 10.65
C ASP A 212 16.71 0.91 9.93
N ARG A 213 16.71 0.98 8.60
CA ARG A 213 15.77 0.23 7.76
C ARG A 213 16.41 -1.02 7.18
N VAL A 214 15.64 -2.11 7.20
CA VAL A 214 15.99 -3.38 6.57
C VAL A 214 14.84 -3.88 5.68
N GLU A 215 15.16 -4.33 4.47
CA GLU A 215 14.20 -4.97 3.56
C GLU A 215 14.31 -6.49 3.73
N LEU A 216 13.18 -7.15 3.93
CA LEU A 216 13.08 -8.60 3.89
C LEU A 216 13.30 -9.11 2.46
N LEU A 217 14.23 -10.03 2.32
CA LEU A 217 14.54 -10.67 1.05
C LEU A 217 13.67 -11.93 0.84
N PRO A 218 13.44 -12.34 -0.42
CA PRO A 218 12.88 -13.66 -0.72
C PRO A 218 13.77 -14.77 -0.12
N MET A 219 13.18 -15.93 0.20
CA MET A 219 13.95 -17.09 0.68
C MET A 219 14.98 -17.50 -0.37
N ASP A 220 16.23 -17.71 0.01
CA ASP A 220 17.17 -18.39 -0.85
C ASP A 220 17.01 -19.91 -0.78
N ASP A 221 17.82 -20.63 -1.55
CA ASP A 221 17.72 -22.09 -1.71
C ASP A 221 17.83 -22.81 -0.36
N GLU A 222 18.76 -22.38 0.49
CA GLU A 222 19.00 -22.97 1.81
C GLU A 222 17.76 -22.87 2.73
N LEU A 223 17.18 -21.67 2.85
CA LEU A 223 15.98 -21.46 3.68
C LEU A 223 14.75 -22.16 3.10
N GLN A 224 14.63 -22.22 1.77
CA GLN A 224 13.53 -22.89 1.11
C GLN A 224 13.60 -24.42 1.30
N GLU A 225 14.80 -25.01 1.20
CA GLU A 225 15.03 -26.42 1.51
C GLU A 225 14.75 -26.75 2.99
N GLU A 226 15.16 -25.89 3.92
CA GLU A 226 14.83 -26.05 5.34
C GLU A 226 13.30 -26.06 5.55
N TRP A 227 12.59 -25.15 4.88
CA TRP A 227 11.14 -25.08 4.93
C TRP A 227 10.50 -26.37 4.40
N PHE A 228 10.98 -26.89 3.26
CA PHE A 228 10.49 -28.15 2.70
C PHE A 228 10.74 -29.34 3.61
N GLY A 229 11.90 -29.41 4.27
CA GLY A 229 12.20 -30.44 5.27
C GLY A 229 11.23 -30.41 6.45
N LYS A 230 10.85 -29.22 6.92
CA LYS A 230 9.81 -29.07 7.95
C LYS A 230 8.44 -29.49 7.42
N TRP A 231 8.05 -29.02 6.23
CA TRP A 231 6.78 -29.34 5.58
C TRP A 231 6.58 -30.85 5.41
N SER A 232 7.59 -31.57 4.89
CA SER A 232 7.52 -33.01 4.66
C SER A 232 7.33 -33.83 5.94
N ASN A 233 7.83 -33.32 7.08
CA ASN A 233 7.67 -33.97 8.38
C ASN A 233 6.28 -33.72 8.99
N LEU A 234 5.67 -32.58 8.68
CA LEU A 234 4.39 -32.16 9.27
C LEU A 234 3.18 -32.68 8.51
N VAL A 235 3.31 -32.91 7.21
CA VAL A 235 2.20 -33.34 6.35
C VAL A 235 2.29 -34.84 6.07
N SER A 236 1.30 -35.60 6.55
CA SER A 236 1.20 -37.05 6.30
C SER A 236 0.66 -37.33 4.89
N GLY A 237 1.43 -38.01 4.03
CA GLY A 237 1.01 -38.46 2.70
C GLY A 237 2.19 -38.75 1.76
N GLN A 238 1.94 -39.32 0.58
CA GLN A 238 2.98 -39.64 -0.42
C GLN A 238 3.51 -38.42 -1.21
N ASN A 239 2.93 -37.23 -1.05
CA ASN A 239 3.10 -36.08 -1.94
C ASN A 239 3.97 -34.85 -1.51
N PRO A 240 4.49 -34.69 -0.27
CA PRO A 240 5.21 -33.47 0.11
C PRO A 240 6.57 -33.26 -0.59
N ALA A 241 7.30 -34.33 -0.89
CA ALA A 241 8.64 -34.24 -1.52
C ALA A 241 8.58 -33.77 -2.98
N TYR A 242 7.50 -34.11 -3.70
CA TYR A 242 7.36 -33.80 -5.12
C TYR A 242 7.22 -32.31 -5.43
N PHE A 243 6.74 -31.47 -4.50
CA PHE A 243 6.62 -30.04 -4.83
C PHE A 243 8.00 -29.36 -4.92
N SER A 244 8.94 -29.73 -4.05
CA SER A 244 10.32 -29.24 -4.14
C SER A 244 10.99 -29.73 -5.43
N GLU A 245 10.79 -31.00 -5.79
CA GLU A 245 11.29 -31.57 -7.05
C GLU A 245 10.66 -30.86 -8.26
N PHE A 246 9.36 -30.59 -8.21
CA PHE A 246 8.62 -29.86 -9.24
C PHE A 246 9.16 -28.43 -9.41
N LEU A 247 9.45 -27.69 -8.33
CA LEU A 247 10.05 -26.36 -8.45
C LEU A 247 11.45 -26.38 -9.10
N GLN A 248 12.18 -27.48 -8.95
CA GLN A 248 13.49 -27.68 -9.57
C GLN A 248 13.39 -28.15 -11.03
N ASP A 249 12.21 -28.57 -11.48
CA ASP A 249 11.97 -29.00 -12.86
C ASP A 249 12.05 -27.80 -13.83
N TYR A 250 12.60 -28.04 -15.02
CA TYR A 250 12.69 -27.06 -16.10
C TYR A 250 11.32 -26.72 -16.71
N THR A 251 10.32 -27.58 -16.51
CA THR A 251 8.94 -27.37 -16.94
C THR A 251 8.15 -26.44 -16.00
N CYS A 252 8.69 -26.13 -14.82
CA CYS A 252 8.04 -25.24 -13.87
C CYS A 252 8.17 -23.77 -14.31
N PRO A 253 7.07 -23.00 -14.41
CA PRO A 253 7.12 -21.60 -14.79
C PRO A 253 7.99 -20.76 -13.84
N GLU A 254 8.85 -19.89 -14.40
CA GLU A 254 9.75 -19.05 -13.61
C GLU A 254 8.99 -18.12 -12.65
N SER A 255 7.84 -17.58 -13.07
CA SER A 255 6.98 -16.75 -12.19
C SER A 255 6.49 -17.52 -10.96
N LEU A 256 6.23 -18.82 -11.07
CA LEU A 256 5.85 -19.67 -9.94
C LEU A 256 7.04 -19.89 -9.00
N LYS A 257 8.24 -20.13 -9.56
CA LYS A 257 9.48 -20.27 -8.77
C LYS A 257 9.76 -19.00 -7.96
N GLU A 258 9.62 -17.82 -8.58
CA GLU A 258 9.77 -16.54 -7.90
C GLU A 258 8.76 -16.35 -6.76
N ILE A 259 7.48 -16.66 -6.99
CA ILE A 259 6.41 -16.55 -5.99
C ILE A 259 6.65 -17.53 -4.82
N ALA A 260 7.13 -18.74 -5.10
CA ALA A 260 7.44 -19.77 -4.11
C ALA A 260 8.58 -19.40 -3.14
N ARG A 261 9.25 -18.25 -3.36
CA ARG A 261 10.27 -17.72 -2.46
C ARG A 261 9.67 -16.89 -1.31
N GLU A 262 8.38 -16.58 -1.35
CA GLU A 262 7.67 -15.86 -0.29
C GLU A 262 6.99 -16.86 0.67
N PRO A 263 7.19 -16.77 2.01
CA PRO A 263 6.76 -17.81 2.95
C PRO A 263 5.27 -18.19 2.87
N LEU A 264 4.39 -17.20 2.77
CA LEU A 264 2.97 -17.45 2.69
C LEU A 264 2.56 -18.10 1.35
N TRP A 265 3.19 -17.67 0.26
CA TRP A 265 2.92 -18.21 -1.06
C TRP A 265 3.48 -19.62 -1.22
N LEU A 266 4.66 -19.89 -0.66
CA LEU A 266 5.24 -21.22 -0.59
C LEU A 266 4.29 -22.20 0.10
N TYR A 267 3.68 -21.79 1.22
CA TYR A 267 2.64 -22.57 1.88
C TYR A 267 1.42 -22.79 0.97
N PHE A 268 0.87 -21.74 0.34
CA PHE A 268 -0.31 -21.85 -0.52
C PHE A 268 -0.07 -22.76 -1.72
N LEU A 269 1.07 -22.62 -2.39
CA LEU A 269 1.45 -23.45 -3.53
C LEU A 269 1.66 -24.91 -3.11
N SER A 270 2.33 -25.14 -1.98
CA SER A 270 2.53 -26.48 -1.44
C SER A 270 1.21 -27.16 -1.07
N ALA A 271 0.27 -26.42 -0.50
CA ALA A 271 -1.06 -26.91 -0.16
C ALA A 271 -1.91 -27.21 -1.41
N LEU A 272 -1.91 -26.30 -2.40
CA LEU A 272 -2.59 -26.51 -3.68
C LEU A 272 -2.03 -27.73 -4.43
N HIS A 273 -0.70 -27.89 -4.44
CA HIS A 273 -0.04 -29.02 -5.08
C HIS A 273 -0.37 -30.33 -4.35
N ARG A 274 -0.30 -30.36 -3.01
CA ARG A 274 -0.67 -31.52 -2.18
C ARG A 274 -2.07 -32.01 -2.51
N ASP A 275 -3.01 -31.09 -2.71
CA ASP A 275 -4.43 -31.37 -2.91
C ASP A 275 -4.82 -31.47 -4.40
N GLY A 276 -3.83 -31.45 -5.32
CA GLY A 276 -4.02 -31.65 -6.76
C GLY A 276 -4.80 -30.52 -7.45
N GLN A 277 -4.76 -29.31 -6.90
CA GLN A 277 -5.47 -28.12 -7.39
C GLN A 277 -4.56 -27.08 -8.03
N LEU A 278 -3.25 -27.34 -8.07
CA LEU A 278 -2.28 -26.52 -8.77
C LEU A 278 -2.20 -26.96 -10.24
N TYR A 279 -2.46 -26.04 -11.17
CA TYR A 279 -2.38 -26.24 -12.61
C TYR A 279 -1.28 -25.34 -13.19
N PRO A 280 -0.01 -25.79 -13.20
CA PRO A 280 1.12 -24.98 -13.64
C PRO A 280 1.04 -24.56 -15.11
N GLU A 281 0.40 -25.37 -15.96
CA GLU A 281 0.27 -25.11 -17.40
C GLU A 281 -0.50 -23.82 -17.69
N ARG A 282 -1.30 -23.35 -16.73
CA ARG A 282 -2.02 -22.06 -16.83
C ARG A 282 -1.13 -20.85 -16.58
N LEU A 283 0.09 -21.05 -16.07
CA LEU A 283 1.01 -20.00 -15.65
C LEU A 283 2.16 -19.78 -16.65
N ASP A 284 2.18 -20.53 -17.76
CA ASP A 284 3.21 -20.40 -18.79
C ASP A 284 3.25 -18.99 -19.39
N ASN A 285 4.46 -18.41 -19.48
CA ASN A 285 4.73 -17.06 -20.02
C ASN A 285 3.95 -15.92 -19.31
N THR A 286 3.52 -16.13 -18.07
CA THR A 286 2.83 -15.09 -17.29
C THR A 286 3.81 -14.19 -16.55
N SER A 287 3.47 -12.91 -16.42
CA SER A 287 4.20 -12.02 -15.52
C SER A 287 3.97 -12.42 -14.06
N TYR A 288 4.86 -11.99 -13.15
CA TYR A 288 4.72 -12.25 -11.71
C TYR A 288 3.33 -11.86 -11.16
N THR A 289 2.78 -10.71 -11.57
CA THR A 289 1.45 -10.25 -11.12
C THR A 289 0.32 -11.10 -11.70
N GLN A 290 0.39 -11.46 -12.99
CA GLN A 290 -0.59 -12.34 -13.63
C GLN A 290 -0.60 -13.73 -12.98
N ALA A 291 0.59 -14.27 -12.68
CA ALA A 291 0.73 -15.54 -11.99
C ALA A 291 0.05 -15.50 -10.61
N LYS A 292 0.24 -14.44 -9.81
CA LYS A 292 -0.46 -14.26 -8.53
C LYS A 292 -1.98 -14.27 -8.66
N ILE A 293 -2.52 -13.58 -9.67
CA ILE A 293 -3.97 -13.54 -9.95
C ILE A 293 -4.49 -14.93 -10.28
N LEU A 294 -3.81 -15.65 -11.17
CA LEU A 294 -4.19 -17.01 -11.58
C LEU A 294 -4.09 -18.02 -10.43
N ILE A 295 -3.07 -17.89 -9.58
CA ILE A 295 -2.95 -18.69 -8.35
C ILE A 295 -4.12 -18.36 -7.40
N TYR A 296 -4.47 -17.09 -7.22
CA TYR A 296 -5.63 -16.74 -6.39
C TYR A 296 -6.96 -17.21 -6.96
N GLN A 297 -7.13 -17.25 -8.29
CA GLN A 297 -8.27 -17.91 -8.91
C GLN A 297 -8.29 -19.40 -8.57
N GLN A 298 -7.15 -20.10 -8.67
CA GLN A 298 -7.05 -21.51 -8.26
C GLN A 298 -7.34 -21.71 -6.77
N VAL A 299 -6.87 -20.80 -5.90
CA VAL A 299 -7.22 -20.77 -4.47
C VAL A 299 -8.72 -20.61 -4.29
N LEU A 300 -9.35 -19.68 -5.01
CA LEU A 300 -10.79 -19.47 -4.93
C LEU A 300 -11.56 -20.73 -5.35
N GLU A 301 -11.20 -21.34 -6.48
CA GLU A 301 -11.80 -22.59 -6.95
C GLU A 301 -11.62 -23.73 -5.94
N TRP A 302 -10.43 -23.84 -5.34
CA TRP A 302 -10.18 -24.83 -4.32
C TRP A 302 -10.98 -24.58 -3.05
N VAL A 303 -11.09 -23.33 -2.60
CA VAL A 303 -11.92 -22.97 -1.45
C VAL A 303 -13.38 -23.33 -1.74
N VAL A 304 -13.89 -23.01 -2.93
CA VAL A 304 -15.25 -23.37 -3.35
C VAL A 304 -15.42 -24.90 -3.40
N SER A 305 -14.43 -25.65 -3.91
CA SER A 305 -14.50 -27.11 -4.00
C SER A 305 -14.47 -27.80 -2.63
N CYS A 306 -13.79 -27.21 -1.64
CA CYS A 306 -13.83 -27.67 -0.25
C CYS A 306 -15.23 -27.59 0.37
N PHE A 307 -16.07 -26.67 -0.12
CA PHE A 307 -17.47 -26.53 0.29
C PHE A 307 -18.45 -27.23 -0.65
N HIS A 308 -17.97 -27.87 -1.73
CA HIS A 308 -18.81 -28.49 -2.76
C HIS A 308 -19.29 -29.91 -2.36
N PRO A 309 -20.50 -30.34 -2.78
CA PRO A 309 -21.24 -31.44 -2.14
C PRO A 309 -20.72 -32.87 -2.33
N GLN A 310 -19.78 -33.19 -3.23
CA GLN A 310 -19.43 -34.60 -3.49
C GLN A 310 -18.78 -35.32 -2.29
N THR A 311 -18.20 -34.58 -1.34
CA THR A 311 -17.67 -35.11 -0.07
C THR A 311 -18.63 -34.95 1.12
N ARG A 312 -19.76 -34.23 0.96
CA ARG A 312 -20.75 -33.93 2.04
C ARG A 312 -22.21 -33.84 1.56
N LYS A 313 -22.66 -34.75 0.69
CA LYS A 313 -24.06 -34.82 0.22
C LYS A 313 -25.09 -34.92 1.35
N ASP A 314 -24.70 -35.46 2.50
CA ASP A 314 -25.57 -35.57 3.68
C ASP A 314 -25.72 -34.26 4.48
N GLU A 315 -24.85 -33.25 4.28
CA GLU A 315 -24.90 -31.96 5.01
C GLU A 315 -25.51 -30.82 4.17
N PHE A 316 -25.47 -30.86 2.82
CA PHE A 316 -25.94 -29.78 1.93
C PHE A 316 -26.79 -30.31 0.74
N PRO A 317 -28.07 -30.64 0.95
CA PRO A 317 -28.90 -31.32 -0.07
C PRO A 317 -29.48 -30.41 -1.18
N ASN A 318 -29.37 -29.07 -1.09
CA ASN A 318 -30.11 -28.13 -1.95
C ASN A 318 -29.25 -27.08 -2.70
N ILE A 319 -27.91 -27.15 -2.71
CA ILE A 319 -27.06 -26.06 -3.22
C ILE A 319 -26.15 -26.57 -4.35
N ASP A 320 -26.62 -26.47 -5.60
CA ASP A 320 -25.94 -27.04 -6.78
C ASP A 320 -25.21 -26.02 -7.68
N ALA A 321 -25.18 -24.72 -7.37
CA ALA A 321 -24.54 -23.73 -8.25
C ALA A 321 -23.20 -23.20 -7.68
N LEU A 322 -22.07 -23.62 -8.26
CA LEU A 322 -20.72 -23.09 -7.99
C LEU A 322 -20.68 -21.54 -8.06
N ASP A 323 -21.49 -20.95 -8.93
CA ASP A 323 -21.59 -19.50 -9.10
C ASP A 323 -22.21 -18.79 -7.87
N ASN A 324 -23.09 -19.45 -7.11
CA ASN A 324 -23.63 -18.89 -5.87
C ASN A 324 -22.55 -18.78 -4.79
N TRP A 325 -21.63 -19.74 -4.72
CA TRP A 325 -20.49 -19.70 -3.81
C TRP A 325 -19.48 -18.61 -4.18
N ARG A 326 -19.14 -18.49 -5.46
CA ARG A 326 -18.29 -17.39 -5.94
C ARG A 326 -18.92 -16.03 -5.64
N SER A 327 -20.22 -15.89 -5.89
CA SER A 327 -20.98 -14.66 -5.59
C SER A 327 -20.97 -14.36 -4.09
N LEU A 328 -21.17 -15.36 -3.23
CA LEU A 328 -21.12 -15.18 -1.79
C LEU A 328 -19.74 -14.73 -1.31
N LEU A 329 -18.67 -15.40 -1.74
CA LEU A 329 -17.30 -15.09 -1.30
C LEU A 329 -16.86 -13.69 -1.74
N THR A 330 -17.21 -13.29 -2.95
CA THR A 330 -16.89 -11.96 -3.49
C THR A 330 -17.69 -10.85 -2.77
N GLU A 331 -18.97 -11.08 -2.43
CA GLU A 331 -19.76 -10.17 -1.60
C GLU A 331 -19.26 -10.10 -0.14
N ILE A 332 -18.77 -11.21 0.43
CA ILE A 332 -18.10 -11.20 1.74
C ILE A 332 -16.81 -10.37 1.67
N GLY A 333 -15.97 -10.56 0.65
CA GLY A 333 -14.75 -9.78 0.43
C GLY A 333 -15.02 -8.27 0.39
N LEU A 334 -16.09 -7.88 -0.32
CA LEU A 334 -16.58 -6.52 -0.36
C LEU A 334 -17.04 -6.00 1.00
N CYS A 335 -17.85 -6.75 1.75
CA CYS A 335 -18.29 -6.35 3.09
C CYS A 335 -17.13 -6.20 4.08
N VAL A 336 -16.16 -7.12 4.04
CA VAL A 336 -14.94 -7.06 4.88
C VAL A 336 -14.14 -5.81 4.53
N ARG A 337 -14.02 -5.49 3.25
CA ARG A 337 -13.33 -4.29 2.81
C ARG A 337 -14.09 -3.01 3.22
N GLN A 338 -15.42 -3.03 3.18
CA GLN A 338 -16.32 -1.94 3.62
C GLN A 338 -16.21 -1.64 5.10
N SER A 339 -16.05 -2.67 5.94
CA SER A 339 -15.89 -2.49 7.38
C SER A 339 -14.55 -1.84 7.76
N GLY A 340 -13.59 -1.79 6.83
CA GLY A 340 -12.23 -1.32 7.10
C GLY A 340 -11.42 -2.26 8.00
N SER A 341 -11.89 -3.49 8.19
CA SER A 341 -11.26 -4.49 9.05
C SER A 341 -11.05 -5.81 8.30
N LEU A 342 -10.52 -6.83 8.99
CA LEU A 342 -10.47 -8.20 8.45
C LEU A 342 -11.79 -8.96 8.64
N TYR A 343 -12.85 -8.29 9.12
CA TYR A 343 -14.09 -8.92 9.55
C TYR A 343 -15.33 -8.23 8.93
N ALA A 344 -16.40 -8.99 8.73
CA ALA A 344 -17.70 -8.48 8.33
C ALA A 344 -18.81 -9.15 9.16
N PRO A 345 -19.58 -8.35 9.93
CA PRO A 345 -20.80 -8.82 10.58
C PRO A 345 -21.80 -9.50 9.63
N LEU A 346 -22.37 -10.62 10.07
CA LEU A 346 -23.31 -11.44 9.29
C LEU A 346 -24.52 -10.63 8.81
N ASN A 347 -25.07 -9.78 9.66
CA ASN A 347 -26.22 -8.94 9.35
C ASN A 347 -25.94 -7.96 8.19
N ILE A 348 -24.71 -7.44 8.08
CA ILE A 348 -24.30 -6.56 6.97
C ILE A 348 -24.29 -7.34 5.66
N ILE A 349 -23.76 -8.56 5.68
CA ILE A 349 -23.72 -9.44 4.51
C ILE A 349 -25.15 -9.84 4.11
N GLU A 350 -26.00 -10.23 5.06
CA GLU A 350 -27.40 -10.58 4.79
C GLU A 350 -28.22 -9.43 4.19
N GLN A 351 -27.96 -8.19 4.63
CA GLN A 351 -28.61 -7.00 4.09
C GLN A 351 -28.16 -6.77 2.63
N ARG A 352 -26.88 -6.98 2.33
CA ARG A 352 -26.33 -6.82 0.99
C ARG A 352 -26.89 -7.85 0.00
N LEU A 353 -27.15 -9.05 0.48
CA LEU A 353 -27.73 -10.16 -0.31
C LEU A 353 -29.27 -10.10 -0.41
N GLU A 354 -29.94 -9.02 0.00
CA GLU A 354 -31.41 -8.91 -0.07
C GLU A 354 -31.97 -9.15 -1.47
N ASN A 355 -31.24 -8.74 -2.51
CA ASN A 355 -31.64 -8.89 -3.90
C ASN A 355 -31.13 -10.20 -4.55
N LEU A 356 -30.45 -11.05 -3.79
CA LEU A 356 -29.91 -12.34 -4.23
C LEU A 356 -30.43 -13.45 -3.32
N PRO A 357 -31.72 -13.85 -3.45
CA PRO A 357 -32.36 -14.74 -2.50
C PRO A 357 -31.66 -16.10 -2.39
N ASP A 358 -31.17 -16.65 -3.50
CA ASP A 358 -30.47 -17.93 -3.51
C ASP A 358 -29.13 -17.87 -2.75
N VAL A 359 -28.36 -16.79 -2.96
CA VAL A 359 -27.09 -16.55 -2.26
C VAL A 359 -27.32 -16.24 -0.77
N LYS A 360 -28.40 -15.54 -0.45
CA LYS A 360 -28.81 -15.27 0.94
C LYS A 360 -29.24 -16.54 1.66
N ASN A 361 -29.98 -17.42 1.00
CA ASN A 361 -30.36 -18.73 1.55
C ASN A 361 -29.11 -19.58 1.79
N LEU A 362 -28.18 -19.61 0.82
CA LEU A 362 -26.88 -20.24 0.98
C LEU A 362 -26.13 -19.73 2.21
N LEU A 363 -26.02 -18.42 2.40
CA LEU A 363 -25.38 -17.81 3.58
C LEU A 363 -26.04 -18.28 4.89
N ARG A 364 -27.36 -18.38 4.94
CA ARG A 364 -28.09 -18.81 6.16
C ARG A 364 -27.87 -20.28 6.47
N GLU A 365 -27.87 -21.14 5.45
CA GLU A 365 -27.55 -22.57 5.62
C GLU A 365 -26.11 -22.74 6.13
N ILE A 366 -25.18 -21.98 5.56
CA ILE A 366 -23.77 -21.95 6.00
C ILE A 366 -23.67 -21.47 7.45
N ALA A 367 -24.34 -20.37 7.81
CA ALA A 367 -24.31 -19.83 9.18
C ALA A 367 -24.84 -20.85 10.21
N GLN A 368 -25.94 -21.56 9.91
CA GLN A 368 -26.48 -22.60 10.79
C GLN A 368 -25.52 -23.78 11.00
N ILE A 369 -24.77 -24.15 9.97
CA ILE A 369 -23.76 -25.22 10.05
C ILE A 369 -22.53 -24.74 10.81
N LEU A 370 -22.13 -23.48 10.59
CA LEU A 370 -20.98 -22.84 11.22
C LEU A 370 -21.17 -22.60 12.72
N GLU A 371 -22.38 -22.29 13.17
CA GLU A 371 -22.73 -22.23 14.59
C GLU A 371 -22.51 -23.60 15.29
N ARG A 372 -22.59 -24.71 14.53
CA ARG A 372 -22.41 -26.08 15.04
C ARG A 372 -21.00 -26.64 14.86
N LYS A 373 -20.20 -26.11 13.93
CA LYS A 373 -18.78 -26.50 13.65
C LYS A 373 -18.00 -25.29 13.10
N ILE A 374 -16.79 -25.02 13.59
CA ILE A 374 -15.88 -24.05 12.95
C ILE A 374 -15.45 -24.63 11.58
N LEU A 375 -16.04 -24.20 10.46
CA LEU A 375 -15.41 -24.42 9.16
C LEU A 375 -14.24 -23.45 9.05
N LYS A 376 -13.04 -23.99 9.17
CA LYS A 376 -11.87 -23.39 8.53
C LYS A 376 -11.79 -24.04 7.15
N ASN A 377 -11.78 -23.25 6.08
CA ASN A 377 -11.25 -23.79 4.83
C ASN A 377 -9.77 -24.18 5.03
N PRO A 378 -9.20 -25.11 4.26
CA PRO A 378 -7.83 -25.61 4.47
C PRO A 378 -6.79 -24.49 4.63
N LEU A 379 -6.96 -23.41 3.86
CA LEU A 379 -6.11 -22.22 3.86
C LEU A 379 -6.47 -21.16 4.88
N GLY A 380 -7.49 -21.38 5.71
CA GLY A 380 -7.95 -20.45 6.75
C GLY A 380 -8.33 -19.06 6.23
N ASN A 381 -8.49 -18.89 4.92
CA ASN A 381 -8.80 -17.63 4.25
C ASN A 381 -10.18 -17.08 4.61
N LEU A 382 -11.11 -17.93 5.05
CA LEU A 382 -12.40 -17.52 5.56
C LEU A 382 -12.70 -18.26 6.86
N ALA A 383 -12.93 -17.52 7.94
CA ALA A 383 -13.32 -18.06 9.23
C ALA A 383 -14.61 -17.41 9.73
N TYR A 384 -15.49 -18.18 10.33
CA TYR A 384 -16.66 -17.66 11.02
C TYR A 384 -16.39 -17.63 12.52
N LYS A 385 -16.60 -16.47 13.14
CA LYS A 385 -16.38 -16.27 14.57
C LYS A 385 -17.59 -15.60 15.20
N THR A 386 -17.92 -16.02 16.41
CA THR A 386 -18.79 -15.27 17.31
C THR A 386 -17.89 -14.53 18.31
N ASN A 387 -17.65 -13.24 18.07
CA ASN A 387 -16.87 -12.43 19.00
C ASN A 387 -17.81 -11.62 19.90
N ASN A 388 -17.50 -11.61 21.20
CA ASN A 388 -17.90 -10.67 22.27
C ASN A 388 -19.29 -10.00 22.22
N PHE A 389 -19.99 -10.06 23.38
CA PHE A 389 -21.28 -9.42 23.67
C PHE A 389 -21.52 -8.03 23.03
N PRO A 390 -22.62 -7.85 22.28
CA PRO A 390 -23.59 -8.88 21.87
C PRO A 390 -22.99 -9.83 20.82
N GLU A 391 -23.33 -11.12 20.91
CA GLU A 391 -22.89 -12.19 20.01
C GLU A 391 -23.40 -11.96 18.57
N ILE A 392 -22.78 -11.04 17.83
CA ILE A 392 -23.03 -10.89 16.40
C ILE A 392 -22.04 -11.81 15.69
N PRO A 393 -22.49 -12.77 14.88
CA PRO A 393 -21.57 -13.59 14.11
C PRO A 393 -20.87 -12.78 13.02
N GLU A 394 -19.59 -13.06 12.79
CA GLU A 394 -18.73 -12.33 11.87
C GLU A 394 -17.96 -13.30 10.96
N PHE A 395 -17.82 -12.93 9.70
CA PHE A 395 -16.90 -13.56 8.77
C PHE A 395 -15.56 -12.83 8.80
N GLN A 396 -14.47 -13.56 8.97
CA GLN A 396 -13.10 -13.07 8.94
C GLN A 396 -12.40 -13.55 7.68
N ILE A 397 -11.72 -12.64 6.98
CA ILE A 397 -10.72 -13.00 5.97
C ILE A 397 -9.33 -12.91 6.58
N SER A 398 -8.62 -14.04 6.66
CA SER A 398 -7.32 -14.09 7.36
C SER A 398 -6.19 -13.43 6.59
N HIS A 399 -6.30 -13.33 5.25
CA HIS A 399 -5.29 -12.74 4.39
C HIS A 399 -5.84 -11.50 3.67
N LYS A 400 -5.31 -10.32 4.01
CA LYS A 400 -5.75 -9.03 3.45
C LYS A 400 -5.74 -9.00 1.92
N ALA A 401 -4.65 -9.45 1.29
CA ALA A 401 -4.58 -9.43 -0.18
C ALA A 401 -5.57 -10.41 -0.84
N PHE A 402 -5.96 -11.49 -0.14
CA PHE A 402 -7.02 -12.36 -0.66
C PHE A 402 -8.39 -11.67 -0.57
N GLY A 403 -8.63 -10.89 0.48
CA GLY A 403 -9.80 -10.01 0.57
C GLY A 403 -9.83 -8.96 -0.54
N ASP A 404 -8.69 -8.31 -0.81
CA ASP A 404 -8.55 -7.36 -1.93
C ASP A 404 -8.77 -8.05 -3.28
N PHE A 405 -8.27 -9.29 -3.47
CA PHE A 405 -8.53 -10.11 -4.66
C PHE A 405 -10.02 -10.46 -4.83
N LEU A 406 -10.71 -10.86 -3.75
CA LEU A 406 -12.15 -11.15 -3.79
C LEU A 406 -12.95 -9.90 -4.17
N PHE A 407 -12.59 -8.74 -3.60
CA PHE A 407 -13.23 -7.48 -3.96
C PHE A 407 -12.92 -7.07 -5.41
N ALA A 408 -11.67 -7.21 -5.86
CA ALA A 408 -11.28 -6.96 -7.25
C ALA A 408 -12.06 -7.87 -8.22
N THR A 409 -12.26 -9.15 -7.86
CA THR A 409 -13.10 -10.08 -8.62
C THR A 409 -14.55 -9.61 -8.69
N ARG A 410 -15.12 -9.17 -7.57
CA ARG A 410 -16.48 -8.62 -7.54
C ARG A 410 -16.63 -7.38 -8.43
N LEU A 411 -15.64 -6.50 -8.38
CA LEU A 411 -15.62 -5.26 -9.14
C LEU A 411 -15.44 -5.54 -10.64
N ALA A 412 -14.56 -6.48 -11.02
CA ALA A 412 -14.38 -6.92 -12.39
C ALA A 412 -15.69 -7.44 -13.00
N GLN A 413 -16.44 -8.27 -12.26
CA GLN A 413 -17.75 -8.78 -12.70
C GLN A 413 -18.76 -7.66 -12.97
N SER A 414 -18.83 -6.63 -12.09
CA SER A 414 -19.69 -5.47 -12.33
C SER A 414 -19.24 -4.66 -13.53
N ILE A 415 -17.92 -4.42 -13.66
CA ILE A 415 -17.33 -3.68 -14.78
C ILE A 415 -17.63 -4.35 -16.12
N GLU A 416 -17.47 -5.67 -16.22
CA GLU A 416 -17.83 -6.41 -17.43
C GLU A 416 -19.31 -6.21 -17.77
N THR A 417 -20.18 -6.33 -16.76
CA THR A 417 -21.63 -6.14 -16.90
C THR A 417 -22.00 -4.72 -17.37
N TRP A 418 -21.27 -3.69 -16.92
CA TRP A 418 -21.45 -2.30 -17.38
C TRP A 418 -21.17 -2.12 -18.87
N THR A 419 -20.42 -3.03 -19.49
CA THR A 419 -20.04 -2.88 -20.91
C THR A 419 -20.89 -3.74 -21.85
N ILE A 420 -21.77 -4.60 -21.32
CA ILE A 420 -22.62 -5.46 -22.13
C ILE A 420 -23.59 -4.58 -22.96
N PRO A 421 -23.68 -4.78 -24.29
CA PRO A 421 -24.62 -4.07 -25.15
C PRO A 421 -26.07 -4.34 -24.76
N GLY A 422 -26.90 -3.31 -24.86
CA GLY A 422 -28.33 -3.43 -24.58
C GLY A 422 -29.08 -4.13 -25.71
N VAL A 423 -30.33 -4.50 -25.42
CA VAL A 423 -31.26 -5.07 -26.40
C VAL A 423 -32.17 -3.95 -26.91
N GLN A 424 -32.43 -3.91 -28.22
CA GLN A 424 -33.31 -2.92 -28.88
C GLN A 424 -32.83 -1.45 -28.79
N ARG A 425 -33.64 -0.54 -28.22
CA ARG A 425 -33.39 0.92 -28.15
C ARG A 425 -32.39 1.31 -27.07
N GLU A 426 -32.00 0.38 -26.21
CA GLU A 426 -31.06 0.61 -25.12
C GLU A 426 -29.63 0.37 -25.59
N LYS A 427 -28.74 1.34 -25.36
CA LYS A 427 -27.33 1.26 -25.78
C LYS A 427 -26.54 0.20 -24.98
N PHE A 428 -26.87 0.02 -23.70
CA PHE A 428 -26.19 -0.90 -22.78
C PHE A 428 -27.22 -1.69 -21.96
N TYR A 429 -26.86 -2.91 -21.56
CA TYR A 429 -27.68 -3.80 -20.73
C TYR A 429 -27.97 -3.18 -19.36
N ILE A 430 -26.97 -2.53 -18.76
CA ILE A 430 -27.15 -1.74 -17.53
C ILE A 430 -27.31 -0.26 -17.90
N PRO A 431 -28.46 0.37 -17.62
CA PRO A 431 -28.69 1.79 -17.84
C PRO A 431 -27.71 2.67 -17.06
N THR A 432 -27.47 3.91 -17.52
CA THR A 432 -26.55 4.85 -16.86
C THR A 432 -26.88 5.07 -15.39
N GLN A 433 -28.16 5.27 -15.05
CA GLN A 433 -28.59 5.50 -13.65
C GLN A 433 -28.28 4.32 -12.73
N GLN A 434 -28.39 3.08 -13.24
CA GLN A 434 -28.05 1.90 -12.47
C GLN A 434 -26.53 1.78 -12.29
N MET A 435 -25.74 2.02 -13.34
CA MET A 435 -24.28 2.04 -13.23
C MET A 435 -23.82 3.14 -12.25
N ASP A 436 -24.41 4.33 -12.28
CA ASP A 436 -24.09 5.39 -11.34
C ASP A 436 -24.28 4.91 -9.89
N TRP A 437 -25.39 4.22 -9.60
CA TRP A 437 -25.60 3.62 -8.28
C TRP A 437 -24.58 2.53 -7.95
N GLU A 438 -24.26 1.62 -8.88
CA GLU A 438 -23.26 0.58 -8.66
C GLU A 438 -21.85 1.17 -8.42
N ILE A 439 -21.49 2.28 -9.07
CA ILE A 439 -20.28 3.03 -8.77
C ILE A 439 -20.30 3.51 -7.32
N TYR A 440 -21.37 4.14 -6.85
CA TYR A 440 -21.46 4.56 -5.45
C TYR A 440 -21.45 3.38 -4.48
N ASP A 441 -22.10 2.26 -4.83
CA ASP A 441 -22.14 1.09 -3.96
C ASP A 441 -20.78 0.39 -3.81
N LEU A 442 -20.03 0.28 -4.93
CA LEU A 442 -18.75 -0.44 -4.98
C LEU A 442 -17.53 0.47 -4.71
N LEU A 443 -17.58 1.73 -5.12
CA LEU A 443 -16.45 2.66 -5.10
C LEU A 443 -16.67 3.85 -4.16
N GLY A 444 -17.88 4.03 -3.62
CA GLY A 444 -18.20 5.10 -2.67
C GLY A 444 -17.70 4.86 -1.24
N TYR A 445 -16.76 3.95 -1.02
CA TYR A 445 -16.19 3.68 0.30
C TYR A 445 -14.69 3.35 0.18
N GLY A 446 -13.87 4.02 0.99
CA GLY A 446 -12.43 3.77 1.04
C GLY A 446 -11.67 4.04 -0.27
N ARG A 447 -10.34 4.12 -0.18
CA ARG A 447 -9.47 4.22 -1.36
C ARG A 447 -9.24 2.86 -2.01
N LEU A 448 -9.13 2.80 -3.33
CA LEU A 448 -8.52 1.66 -4.00
C LEU A 448 -7.01 1.60 -3.67
N THR A 449 -6.52 0.43 -3.30
CA THR A 449 -5.08 0.20 -3.07
C THR A 449 -4.41 -0.19 -4.38
N LEU A 450 -3.09 0.03 -4.49
CA LEU A 450 -2.34 -0.36 -5.69
C LEU A 450 -2.50 -1.86 -5.99
N GLU A 451 -2.38 -2.71 -4.97
CA GLU A 451 -2.51 -4.17 -5.07
C GLU A 451 -3.91 -4.60 -5.60
N LEU A 452 -4.97 -3.95 -5.13
CA LEU A 452 -6.35 -4.21 -5.58
C LEU A 452 -6.55 -3.78 -7.03
N VAL A 453 -6.02 -2.62 -7.42
CA VAL A 453 -6.08 -2.12 -8.79
C VAL A 453 -5.31 -3.03 -9.74
N GLU A 454 -4.12 -3.49 -9.34
CA GLU A 454 -3.33 -4.48 -10.07
C GLU A 454 -4.11 -5.78 -10.28
N PHE A 455 -4.77 -6.30 -9.23
CA PHE A 455 -5.65 -7.46 -9.37
C PHE A 455 -6.81 -7.19 -10.32
N LEU A 456 -7.46 -6.02 -10.22
CA LEU A 456 -8.60 -5.67 -11.06
C LEU A 456 -8.23 -5.60 -12.53
N ILE A 457 -7.19 -4.84 -12.88
CA ILE A 457 -6.75 -4.68 -14.27
C ILE A 457 -6.23 -6.01 -14.81
N GLY A 458 -5.50 -6.80 -14.01
CA GLY A 458 -5.05 -8.12 -14.44
C GLY A 458 -6.20 -9.12 -14.65
N LEU A 459 -7.23 -9.10 -13.79
CA LEU A 459 -8.45 -9.92 -13.98
C LEU A 459 -9.20 -9.53 -15.26
N LEU A 460 -9.35 -8.22 -15.51
CA LEU A 460 -9.98 -7.71 -16.73
C LEU A 460 -9.16 -8.07 -17.98
N GLY A 461 -7.83 -7.94 -17.92
CA GLY A 461 -6.94 -8.30 -19.03
C GLY A 461 -6.95 -9.80 -19.38
N LEU A 462 -7.24 -10.68 -18.41
CA LEU A 462 -7.42 -12.12 -18.64
C LEU A 462 -8.81 -12.49 -19.14
N SER A 463 -9.78 -11.58 -19.09
CA SER A 463 -11.17 -11.85 -19.44
C SER A 463 -11.44 -11.62 -20.92
N HIS A 464 -12.05 -12.62 -21.57
CA HIS A 464 -12.53 -12.49 -22.96
C HIS A 464 -13.71 -11.52 -23.12
N ASN A 465 -14.36 -11.13 -22.01
CA ASN A 465 -15.51 -10.23 -22.02
C ASN A 465 -15.11 -8.76 -21.81
N PHE A 466 -13.83 -8.47 -21.58
CA PHE A 466 -13.38 -7.12 -21.27
C PHE A 466 -13.47 -6.20 -22.48
N ARG A 467 -14.20 -5.09 -22.32
CA ARG A 467 -14.47 -4.08 -23.35
C ARG A 467 -13.93 -2.72 -22.88
N PRO A 468 -12.60 -2.48 -22.99
CA PRO A 468 -11.94 -1.34 -22.37
C PRO A 468 -12.42 0.00 -22.92
N VAL A 469 -12.75 0.09 -24.22
CA VAL A 469 -13.15 1.34 -24.88
C VAL A 469 -14.54 1.78 -24.40
N GLU A 470 -15.51 0.88 -24.38
CA GLU A 470 -16.86 1.15 -23.88
C GLU A 470 -16.84 1.49 -22.39
N LEU A 471 -16.03 0.77 -21.60
CA LEU A 471 -15.86 1.06 -20.18
C LEU A 471 -15.30 2.48 -19.98
N PHE A 472 -14.24 2.82 -20.70
CA PHE A 472 -13.58 4.12 -20.62
C PHE A 472 -14.59 5.25 -20.84
N HIS A 473 -15.36 5.23 -21.93
CA HIS A 473 -16.34 6.28 -22.22
C HIS A 473 -17.47 6.36 -21.18
N ARG A 474 -17.93 5.23 -20.63
CA ARG A 474 -18.96 5.24 -19.58
C ARG A 474 -18.43 5.83 -18.28
N LEU A 475 -17.21 5.46 -17.86
CA LEU A 475 -16.57 6.00 -16.66
C LEU A 475 -16.20 7.48 -16.84
N GLU A 476 -15.73 7.87 -18.02
CA GLU A 476 -15.41 9.27 -18.35
C GLU A 476 -16.67 10.13 -18.28
N ASN A 477 -17.81 9.65 -18.79
CA ASN A 477 -19.08 10.35 -18.64
C ASN A 477 -19.49 10.53 -17.17
N PHE A 478 -19.32 9.49 -16.35
CA PHE A 478 -19.55 9.60 -14.90
C PHE A 478 -18.60 10.62 -14.26
N TYR A 479 -17.31 10.55 -14.56
CA TYR A 479 -16.27 11.45 -14.03
C TYR A 479 -16.60 12.91 -14.32
N TRP A 480 -17.00 13.23 -15.56
CA TRP A 480 -17.40 14.59 -15.91
C TRP A 480 -18.64 15.03 -15.15
N ARG A 481 -19.68 14.20 -15.05
CA ARG A 481 -20.88 14.53 -14.26
C ARG A 481 -20.55 14.75 -12.78
N TRP A 482 -19.66 13.94 -12.21
CA TRP A 482 -19.17 14.11 -10.85
C TRP A 482 -18.41 15.42 -10.67
N CYS A 483 -17.50 15.73 -11.58
CA CYS A 483 -16.75 16.99 -11.63
C CYS A 483 -17.63 18.24 -11.66
N HIS A 484 -18.81 18.16 -12.29
CA HIS A 484 -19.80 19.24 -12.38
C HIS A 484 -20.80 19.25 -11.21
N GLY A 485 -20.59 18.43 -10.18
CA GLY A 485 -21.45 18.39 -8.99
C GLY A 485 -22.80 17.70 -9.18
N VAL A 486 -23.06 17.06 -10.33
CA VAL A 486 -24.38 16.48 -10.68
C VAL A 486 -24.94 15.56 -9.58
N PHE A 487 -24.07 14.81 -8.91
CA PHE A 487 -24.48 13.86 -7.88
C PHE A 487 -24.57 14.49 -6.49
N ILE A 488 -23.64 15.38 -6.11
CA ILE A 488 -23.61 15.96 -4.76
C ILE A 488 -24.64 17.08 -4.61
N ASP A 489 -24.95 17.81 -5.69
CA ASP A 489 -25.89 18.94 -5.73
C ASP A 489 -27.33 18.52 -6.08
N ALA A 490 -27.57 17.22 -6.24
CA ALA A 490 -28.92 16.71 -6.50
C ALA A 490 -29.89 17.09 -5.37
N ILE A 491 -31.04 17.65 -5.73
CA ILE A 491 -32.06 18.17 -4.79
C ILE A 491 -32.81 17.03 -4.07
N GLU A 492 -33.06 15.93 -4.78
CA GLU A 492 -33.68 14.72 -4.23
C GLU A 492 -32.62 13.82 -3.57
N ASP A 493 -33.03 12.68 -2.99
CA ASP A 493 -32.15 11.76 -2.25
C ASP A 493 -30.93 11.33 -3.09
N SER A 494 -29.82 12.04 -2.89
CA SER A 494 -28.66 11.95 -3.77
C SER A 494 -27.93 10.61 -3.61
N LEU A 495 -27.25 10.14 -4.66
CA LEU A 495 -26.52 8.86 -4.60
C LEU A 495 -25.49 8.84 -3.45
N PRO A 496 -24.68 9.90 -3.23
CA PRO A 496 -23.78 9.94 -2.07
C PRO A 496 -24.52 9.85 -0.73
N GLN A 497 -25.66 10.54 -0.60
CA GLN A 497 -26.43 10.56 0.63
C GLN A 497 -27.08 9.19 0.91
N LYS A 498 -27.65 8.57 -0.12
CA LYS A 498 -28.23 7.22 -0.06
C LYS A 498 -27.20 6.20 0.40
N LYS A 499 -26.00 6.22 -0.20
CA LYS A 499 -24.92 5.30 0.18
C LYS A 499 -24.36 5.60 1.57
N ALA A 500 -24.19 6.87 1.95
CA ALA A 500 -23.77 7.24 3.31
C ALA A 500 -24.75 6.70 4.37
N ARG A 501 -26.07 6.86 4.17
CA ARG A 501 -27.08 6.29 5.07
C ARG A 501 -27.03 4.76 5.14
N GLN A 502 -26.75 4.08 4.01
CA GLN A 502 -26.57 2.62 4.00
C GLN A 502 -25.37 2.21 4.86
N LEU A 503 -24.23 2.87 4.71
CA LEU A 503 -23.01 2.61 5.49
C LEU A 503 -23.22 2.90 6.98
N GLN A 504 -23.91 3.99 7.32
CA GLN A 504 -24.21 4.33 8.72
C GLN A 504 -25.12 3.30 9.39
N LYS A 505 -26.10 2.74 8.67
CA LYS A 505 -26.91 1.61 9.16
C LYS A 505 -26.07 0.35 9.44
N GLN A 506 -24.94 0.22 8.76
CA GLN A 506 -23.97 -0.87 8.92
C GLN A 506 -22.92 -0.55 10.01
N GLY A 507 -23.04 0.57 10.73
CA GLY A 507 -22.08 0.98 11.75
C GLY A 507 -20.80 1.63 11.20
N ILE A 508 -20.77 1.95 9.90
CA ILE A 508 -19.66 2.63 9.24
C ILE A 508 -19.95 4.13 9.19
N ASP A 509 -19.20 4.91 9.97
CA ASP A 509 -19.38 6.35 10.09
C ASP A 509 -18.70 7.10 8.92
N LEU A 510 -19.37 7.08 7.76
CA LEU A 510 -18.98 7.86 6.57
C LEU A 510 -20.09 8.85 6.19
N GLY A 511 -19.72 10.11 6.02
CA GLY A 511 -20.60 11.18 5.56
C GLY A 511 -20.73 11.23 4.03
N GLN A 512 -21.75 11.94 3.55
CA GLN A 512 -22.03 12.05 2.10
C GLN A 512 -20.85 12.58 1.27
N ARG A 513 -20.09 13.56 1.78
CA ARG A 513 -18.93 14.12 1.07
C ARG A 513 -17.78 13.11 0.94
N GLN A 514 -17.57 12.30 1.98
CA GLN A 514 -16.55 11.25 1.94
C GLN A 514 -16.92 10.20 0.91
N VAL A 515 -18.19 9.77 0.90
CA VAL A 515 -18.71 8.81 -0.08
C VAL A 515 -18.56 9.35 -1.51
N ASP A 516 -18.90 10.61 -1.72
CA ASP A 516 -18.78 11.27 -3.02
C ASP A 516 -17.34 11.38 -3.51
N LEU A 517 -16.43 11.81 -2.63
CA LEU A 517 -15.00 11.88 -2.94
C LEU A 517 -14.42 10.49 -3.24
N TYR A 518 -14.78 9.46 -2.48
CA TYR A 518 -14.34 8.10 -2.78
C TYR A 518 -14.85 7.63 -4.13
N ALA A 519 -16.14 7.82 -4.44
CA ALA A 519 -16.70 7.40 -5.72
C ALA A 519 -15.99 8.09 -6.90
N GLY A 520 -15.88 9.42 -6.87
CA GLY A 520 -15.26 10.19 -7.95
C GLY A 520 -13.77 9.93 -8.12
N LEU A 521 -13.00 9.95 -7.04
CA LEU A 521 -11.55 9.73 -7.11
C LEU A 521 -11.21 8.27 -7.44
N ASN A 522 -11.99 7.29 -6.98
CA ASN A 522 -11.79 5.90 -7.38
C ASN A 522 -12.12 5.70 -8.88
N VAL A 523 -13.15 6.37 -9.42
CA VAL A 523 -13.40 6.37 -10.88
C VAL A 523 -12.24 7.05 -11.63
N MET A 524 -11.70 8.16 -11.12
CA MET A 524 -10.52 8.81 -11.71
C MET A 524 -9.32 7.85 -11.73
N ILE A 525 -9.09 7.08 -10.66
CA ILE A 525 -8.06 6.04 -10.61
C ILE A 525 -8.31 5.01 -11.71
N LEU A 526 -9.52 4.47 -11.84
CA LEU A 526 -9.84 3.51 -12.92
C LEU A 526 -9.59 4.08 -14.32
N LEU A 527 -9.90 5.36 -14.56
CA LEU A 527 -9.62 6.02 -15.84
C LEU A 527 -8.12 6.18 -16.11
N LEU A 528 -7.33 6.52 -15.10
CA LEU A 528 -5.87 6.56 -15.19
C LEU A 528 -5.27 5.19 -15.51
N GLU A 529 -5.80 4.13 -14.91
CA GLU A 529 -5.36 2.76 -15.15
C GLU A 529 -5.77 2.24 -16.52
N LEU A 530 -6.99 2.53 -16.98
CA LEU A 530 -7.41 2.23 -18.34
C LEU A 530 -6.57 2.96 -19.38
N HIS A 531 -6.21 4.22 -19.10
CA HIS A 531 -5.27 4.96 -19.93
C HIS A 531 -3.91 4.26 -19.99
N ARG A 532 -3.32 3.90 -18.84
CA ARG A 532 -2.03 3.19 -18.79
C ARG A 532 -2.09 1.85 -19.51
N TYR A 533 -3.13 1.05 -19.27
CA TYR A 533 -3.39 -0.19 -19.99
C TYR A 533 -3.45 0.04 -21.51
N ALA A 534 -4.11 1.10 -21.97
CA ALA A 534 -4.19 1.42 -23.38
C ALA A 534 -2.86 1.90 -23.98
N GLN A 535 -2.01 2.60 -23.22
CA GLN A 535 -0.70 3.04 -23.72
C GLN A 535 0.26 1.87 -23.97
N GLU A 536 0.07 0.75 -23.29
CA GLU A 536 0.81 -0.51 -23.51
C GLU A 536 0.26 -1.33 -24.70
N ASN A 537 -0.96 -1.04 -25.18
CA ASN A 537 -1.64 -1.77 -26.24
C ASN A 537 -1.78 -0.91 -27.50
N TYR A 538 -1.03 -1.22 -28.57
CA TYR A 538 -0.98 -0.42 -29.80
C TYR A 538 -2.36 -0.08 -30.39
N ASP A 539 -3.29 -1.05 -30.41
CA ASP A 539 -4.63 -0.88 -30.97
C ASP A 539 -5.56 0.02 -30.13
N LEU A 540 -5.29 0.15 -28.82
CA LEU A 540 -6.11 0.92 -27.89
C LEU A 540 -5.59 2.35 -27.68
N LYS A 541 -4.32 2.60 -28.01
CA LYS A 541 -3.63 3.85 -27.71
C LYS A 541 -4.32 5.09 -28.30
N GLU A 542 -4.91 4.99 -29.49
CA GLU A 542 -5.64 6.10 -30.11
C GLU A 542 -7.07 6.25 -29.58
N GLN A 543 -7.64 5.18 -29.02
CA GLN A 543 -9.03 5.12 -28.59
C GLN A 543 -9.22 5.55 -27.12
N ILE A 544 -8.20 5.35 -26.27
CA ILE A 544 -8.28 5.59 -24.83
C ILE A 544 -7.16 6.53 -24.41
N ASN A 545 -7.52 7.81 -24.29
CA ASN A 545 -6.63 8.86 -23.77
C ASN A 545 -7.36 9.65 -22.70
N PHE A 546 -6.94 9.50 -21.44
CA PHE A 546 -7.59 10.19 -20.34
C PHE A 546 -6.89 11.52 -20.06
N TYR A 547 -7.65 12.61 -20.17
CA TYR A 547 -7.21 13.95 -19.78
C TYR A 547 -8.11 14.44 -18.64
N PRO A 548 -7.66 14.38 -17.37
CA PRO A 548 -8.48 14.74 -16.21
C PRO A 548 -9.04 16.17 -16.27
N CYS A 549 -8.35 17.06 -16.97
CA CYS A 549 -8.73 18.47 -17.17
C CYS A 549 -9.27 18.75 -18.59
N GLY A 550 -9.51 17.73 -19.40
CA GLY A 550 -9.85 17.85 -20.82
C GLY A 550 -8.60 17.96 -21.71
N VAL A 551 -8.79 17.79 -23.02
CA VAL A 551 -7.70 17.90 -24.00
C VAL A 551 -7.28 19.37 -24.11
N PRO A 552 -5.98 19.73 -23.98
CA PRO A 552 -5.51 21.10 -24.15
C PRO A 552 -6.00 21.73 -25.45
N ASP A 553 -6.23 23.06 -25.43
CA ASP A 553 -6.71 23.86 -26.57
C ASP A 553 -8.09 23.45 -27.13
N THR A 554 -8.89 22.72 -26.36
CA THR A 554 -10.29 22.40 -26.70
C THR A 554 -11.28 23.12 -25.79
N GLU A 555 -12.54 23.25 -26.22
CA GLU A 555 -13.61 23.84 -25.39
C GLU A 555 -13.89 23.04 -24.10
N GLN A 556 -13.52 21.76 -24.07
CA GLN A 556 -13.66 20.90 -22.90
C GLN A 556 -12.52 21.08 -21.88
N PHE A 557 -11.45 21.79 -22.25
CA PHE A 557 -10.33 22.03 -21.36
C PHE A 557 -10.71 22.99 -20.24
N ASN A 558 -10.58 22.51 -19.00
CA ASN A 558 -10.69 23.33 -17.81
C ASN A 558 -9.40 23.23 -17.01
N LYS A 559 -8.54 24.24 -17.15
CA LYS A 559 -7.25 24.33 -16.45
C LYS A 559 -7.37 24.27 -14.92
N ASP A 560 -8.52 24.63 -14.34
CA ASP A 560 -8.74 24.68 -12.90
C ASP A 560 -9.40 23.39 -12.37
N GLN A 561 -9.72 22.43 -13.26
CA GLN A 561 -10.50 21.23 -12.90
C GLN A 561 -9.84 20.41 -11.79
N LEU A 562 -8.56 20.07 -11.96
CA LEU A 562 -7.84 19.29 -10.96
C LEU A 562 -7.61 20.09 -9.67
N PHE A 563 -7.36 21.39 -9.78
CA PHE A 563 -7.29 22.29 -8.61
C PHE A 563 -8.59 22.24 -7.80
N CYS A 564 -9.75 22.32 -8.46
CA CYS A 564 -11.06 22.21 -7.83
C CYS A 564 -11.28 20.83 -7.18
N ILE A 565 -10.84 19.75 -7.83
CA ILE A 565 -10.90 18.38 -7.26
C ILE A 565 -10.06 18.27 -6.00
N ILE A 566 -8.81 18.77 -6.02
CA ILE A 566 -7.92 18.81 -4.86
C ILE A 566 -8.55 19.66 -3.76
N GLY A 567 -9.06 20.85 -4.08
CA GLY A 567 -9.74 21.74 -3.15
C GLY A 567 -10.98 21.12 -2.51
N TYR A 568 -11.79 20.39 -3.28
CA TYR A 568 -12.95 19.67 -2.75
C TYR A 568 -12.53 18.56 -1.79
N SER A 569 -11.44 17.84 -2.10
CA SER A 569 -10.90 16.80 -1.21
C SER A 569 -10.41 17.36 0.14
N CYS A 570 -9.90 18.60 0.16
CA CYS A 570 -9.45 19.28 1.37
C CYS A 570 -10.58 19.50 2.40
N SER A 571 -11.85 19.30 2.00
CA SER A 571 -12.98 19.27 2.94
C SER A 571 -12.94 18.09 3.92
N LEU A 572 -12.13 17.06 3.65
CA LEU A 572 -11.88 15.94 4.56
C LEU A 572 -10.61 16.18 5.38
N ASP A 573 -9.50 16.35 4.68
CA ASP A 573 -8.17 16.61 5.21
C ASP A 573 -7.28 17.13 4.06
N VAL A 574 -6.23 17.92 4.36
CA VAL A 574 -5.36 18.56 3.34
C VAL A 574 -4.67 17.53 2.43
N SER A 575 -4.49 16.29 2.89
CA SER A 575 -3.87 15.20 2.12
C SER A 575 -4.87 14.25 1.46
N ALA A 576 -6.17 14.51 1.54
CA ALA A 576 -7.20 13.53 1.18
C ALA A 576 -7.06 13.07 -0.27
N PHE A 577 -6.86 14.00 -1.20
CA PHE A 577 -6.59 13.70 -2.61
C PHE A 577 -5.40 12.76 -2.77
N LEU A 578 -4.27 13.08 -2.14
CA LEU A 578 -3.05 12.29 -2.24
C LEU A 578 -3.19 10.91 -1.62
N ARG A 579 -3.86 10.83 -0.47
CA ARG A 579 -4.12 9.57 0.21
C ARG A 579 -4.93 8.62 -0.66
N ILE A 580 -5.84 9.14 -1.48
CA ILE A 580 -6.72 8.33 -2.35
C ILE A 580 -6.07 8.09 -3.71
N ALA A 581 -5.69 9.14 -4.43
CA ALA A 581 -5.28 9.08 -5.83
C ALA A 581 -3.78 9.34 -6.06
N GLY A 582 -3.05 9.88 -5.08
CA GLY A 582 -1.67 10.38 -5.26
C GLY A 582 -0.67 9.35 -5.78
N VAL A 583 -0.83 8.07 -5.44
CA VAL A 583 0.06 6.98 -5.93
C VAL A 583 -0.21 6.59 -7.39
N PHE A 584 -1.34 7.01 -7.96
CA PHE A 584 -1.83 6.62 -9.29
C PHE A 584 -1.63 7.72 -10.35
N LEU A 585 -0.98 8.83 -10.02
CA LEU A 585 -0.79 9.96 -10.93
C LEU A 585 0.37 9.77 -11.92
N SER A 586 1.01 8.59 -11.95
CA SER A 586 2.09 8.30 -12.90
C SER A 586 1.57 8.36 -14.33
N GLY A 587 2.32 9.04 -15.22
CA GLY A 587 1.99 9.20 -16.63
C GLY A 587 0.83 10.14 -16.92
N ILE A 588 0.27 10.80 -15.90
CA ILE A 588 -0.88 11.70 -16.06
C ILE A 588 -0.56 12.88 -17.00
N ASN A 589 -1.52 13.29 -17.82
CA ASN A 589 -1.41 14.52 -18.59
C ASN A 589 -2.06 15.69 -17.85
N LEU A 590 -1.23 16.63 -17.42
CA LEU A 590 -1.59 17.87 -16.71
C LEU A 590 -0.97 19.09 -17.39
N SER A 591 -0.67 18.99 -18.69
CA SER A 591 -0.15 20.12 -19.46
C SER A 591 -1.11 21.32 -19.42
N HIS A 592 -0.55 22.52 -19.24
CA HIS A 592 -1.28 23.80 -19.12
C HIS A 592 -2.29 23.91 -17.95
N VAL A 593 -2.28 22.95 -17.01
CA VAL A 593 -3.17 22.96 -15.83
C VAL A 593 -2.67 23.96 -14.78
N ASP A 594 -3.61 24.56 -14.04
CA ASP A 594 -3.30 25.40 -12.88
C ASP A 594 -3.31 24.56 -11.60
N LEU A 595 -2.18 24.50 -10.91
CA LEU A 595 -1.95 23.77 -9.66
C LEU A 595 -1.20 24.64 -8.64
N ILE A 596 -1.35 25.97 -8.72
CA ILE A 596 -0.74 26.91 -7.78
C ILE A 596 -1.10 26.56 -6.34
N SER A 597 -0.10 26.59 -5.45
CA SER A 597 -0.28 26.33 -4.00
C SER A 597 -0.94 25.00 -3.65
N THR A 598 -0.94 24.00 -4.56
CA THR A 598 -1.55 22.70 -4.29
C THR A 598 -0.67 21.82 -3.41
N TYR A 599 -1.31 20.93 -2.64
CA TYR A 599 -0.62 19.96 -1.78
C TYR A 599 -0.41 18.64 -2.54
N LEU A 600 0.83 18.40 -2.99
CA LEU A 600 1.26 17.25 -3.79
C LEU A 600 2.48 16.52 -3.18
N VAL A 601 2.64 16.62 -1.86
CA VAL A 601 3.74 16.01 -1.08
C VAL A 601 3.77 14.49 -1.26
N GLY A 602 4.90 13.95 -1.72
CA GLY A 602 5.06 12.51 -1.95
C GLY A 602 4.20 11.94 -3.09
N ALA A 603 3.57 12.78 -3.92
CA ALA A 603 2.77 12.32 -5.05
C ALA A 603 3.63 11.54 -6.06
N ASN A 604 3.05 10.51 -6.68
CA ASN A 604 3.71 9.79 -7.77
C ASN A 604 3.34 10.40 -9.12
N LEU A 605 4.15 11.35 -9.59
CA LEU A 605 4.03 12.05 -10.87
C LEU A 605 5.11 11.60 -11.87
N SER A 606 5.66 10.38 -11.71
CA SER A 606 6.65 9.85 -12.65
C SER A 606 6.08 9.81 -14.06
N HIS A 607 6.89 10.22 -15.03
CA HIS A 607 6.49 10.30 -16.45
C HIS A 607 5.27 11.18 -16.74
N ALA A 608 4.80 11.99 -15.78
CA ALA A 608 3.70 12.91 -16.01
C ALA A 608 4.07 13.96 -17.07
N ASN A 609 3.09 14.38 -17.87
CA ASN A 609 3.21 15.55 -18.72
C ASN A 609 2.73 16.78 -17.94
N LEU A 610 3.66 17.61 -17.50
CA LEU A 610 3.48 18.86 -16.77
C LEU A 610 3.99 20.07 -17.58
N THR A 611 3.92 19.97 -18.91
CA THR A 611 4.35 21.03 -19.82
C THR A 611 3.54 22.29 -19.57
N GLU A 612 4.21 23.42 -19.36
CA GLU A 612 3.60 24.73 -19.09
C GLU A 612 2.58 24.73 -17.93
N THR A 613 2.62 23.72 -17.04
CA THR A 613 1.76 23.66 -15.86
C THR A 613 2.16 24.73 -14.85
N SER A 614 1.17 25.36 -14.22
CA SER A 614 1.42 26.30 -13.13
C SER A 614 1.51 25.56 -11.81
N LEU A 615 2.72 25.45 -11.26
CA LEU A 615 3.04 24.80 -9.98
C LEU A 615 3.64 25.79 -8.97
N SER A 616 3.42 27.08 -9.18
CA SER A 616 4.03 28.11 -8.32
C SER A 616 3.52 27.96 -6.89
N MET A 617 4.43 28.02 -5.92
CA MET A 617 4.17 27.80 -4.49
C MET A 617 3.57 26.41 -4.16
N ALA A 618 3.58 25.44 -5.07
CA ALA A 618 3.08 24.09 -4.80
C ALA A 618 3.97 23.33 -3.79
N TYR A 619 3.37 22.46 -2.99
CA TYR A 619 4.06 21.61 -2.03
C TYR A 619 4.31 20.24 -2.65
N LEU A 620 5.52 19.98 -3.14
CA LEU A 620 5.95 18.78 -3.87
C LEU A 620 7.11 18.06 -3.14
N SER A 621 7.31 18.32 -1.84
CA SER A 621 8.38 17.69 -1.07
C SER A 621 8.27 16.16 -1.14
N GLY A 622 9.37 15.48 -1.46
CA GLY A 622 9.41 14.02 -1.63
C GLY A 622 8.61 13.45 -2.80
N ALA A 623 8.02 14.29 -3.67
CA ALA A 623 7.28 13.81 -4.83
C ALA A 623 8.20 13.05 -5.81
N ASN A 624 7.65 12.02 -6.44
CA ASN A 624 8.32 11.32 -7.53
C ASN A 624 7.94 11.96 -8.87
N LEU A 625 8.86 12.69 -9.48
CA LEU A 625 8.76 13.34 -10.79
C LEU A 625 9.75 12.73 -11.79
N SER A 626 10.22 11.50 -11.55
CA SER A 626 11.23 10.86 -12.39
C SER A 626 10.73 10.72 -13.83
N GLY A 627 11.50 11.20 -14.79
CA GLY A 627 11.14 11.20 -16.21
C GLY A 627 9.93 12.06 -16.58
N ALA A 628 9.45 12.93 -15.67
CA ALA A 628 8.34 13.84 -15.98
C ALA A 628 8.76 14.91 -16.99
N ASN A 629 7.82 15.36 -17.81
CA ASN A 629 8.03 16.50 -18.72
C ASN A 629 7.48 17.78 -18.09
N LEU A 630 8.37 18.60 -17.54
CA LEU A 630 8.11 19.91 -16.92
C LEU A 630 8.55 21.06 -17.82
N SER A 631 8.68 20.84 -19.14
CA SER A 631 9.15 21.89 -20.05
C SER A 631 8.26 23.13 -19.97
N GLY A 632 8.86 24.30 -19.78
CA GLY A 632 8.14 25.57 -19.60
C GLY A 632 7.27 25.69 -18.33
N ALA A 633 7.32 24.73 -17.40
CA ALA A 633 6.51 24.77 -16.18
C ALA A 633 6.87 25.96 -15.27
N TYR A 634 5.89 26.48 -14.53
CA TYR A 634 6.05 27.60 -13.61
C TYR A 634 6.11 27.10 -12.16
N LEU A 635 7.31 27.00 -11.59
CA LEU A 635 7.60 26.44 -10.27
C LEU A 635 8.08 27.49 -9.26
N THR A 636 7.83 28.78 -9.51
CA THR A 636 8.30 29.87 -8.65
C THR A 636 7.89 29.63 -7.19
N GLY A 637 8.87 29.56 -6.28
CA GLY A 637 8.62 29.34 -4.85
C GLY A 637 8.06 27.97 -4.47
N ALA A 638 8.02 27.00 -5.38
CA ALA A 638 7.57 25.64 -5.06
C ALA A 638 8.53 24.94 -4.09
N ASN A 639 8.01 24.03 -3.28
CA ASN A 639 8.82 23.17 -2.41
C ASN A 639 9.00 21.80 -3.06
N LEU A 640 10.20 21.51 -3.55
CA LEU A 640 10.63 20.24 -4.14
C LEU A 640 11.73 19.57 -3.27
N SER A 641 11.81 19.92 -1.99
CA SER A 641 12.78 19.30 -1.08
C SER A 641 12.65 17.77 -1.07
N GLY A 642 13.76 17.07 -1.25
CA GLY A 642 13.79 15.62 -1.33
C GLY A 642 13.06 14.99 -2.52
N ALA A 643 12.55 15.75 -3.49
CA ALA A 643 11.86 15.20 -4.65
C ALA A 643 12.81 14.39 -5.56
N ASN A 644 12.26 13.39 -6.25
CA ASN A 644 12.97 12.66 -7.30
C ASN A 644 12.61 13.26 -8.67
N LEU A 645 13.52 14.04 -9.25
CA LEU A 645 13.46 14.64 -10.58
C LEU A 645 14.43 13.96 -11.56
N SER A 646 14.92 12.75 -11.25
CA SER A 646 15.85 12.06 -12.13
C SER A 646 15.25 11.87 -13.53
N TYR A 647 16.04 12.10 -14.57
CA TYR A 647 15.61 12.08 -15.98
C TYR A 647 14.48 13.07 -16.35
N ALA A 648 14.08 13.99 -15.47
CA ALA A 648 13.02 14.94 -15.77
C ALA A 648 13.46 15.97 -16.81
N ASN A 649 12.53 16.40 -17.66
CA ASN A 649 12.74 17.49 -18.61
C ASN A 649 12.23 18.80 -18.02
N LEU A 650 13.12 19.69 -17.61
CA LEU A 650 12.83 21.01 -17.04
C LEU A 650 13.23 22.14 -18.00
N THR A 651 13.37 21.84 -19.30
CA THR A 651 13.79 22.80 -20.31
C THR A 651 12.93 24.06 -20.26
N ARG A 652 13.57 25.23 -20.11
CA ARG A 652 12.92 26.55 -20.00
C ARG A 652 11.89 26.69 -18.87
N ALA A 653 11.89 25.80 -17.89
CA ALA A 653 11.04 25.94 -16.71
C ALA A 653 11.51 27.12 -15.84
N ASN A 654 10.59 27.68 -15.05
CA ASN A 654 10.88 28.74 -14.10
C ASN A 654 10.90 28.20 -12.66
N LEU A 655 12.09 27.94 -12.13
CA LEU A 655 12.36 27.48 -10.76
C LEU A 655 12.91 28.62 -9.88
N HIS A 656 12.49 29.86 -10.13
CA HIS A 656 12.90 30.99 -9.30
C HIS A 656 12.48 30.79 -7.84
N SER A 657 13.43 30.92 -6.92
CA SER A 657 13.20 30.76 -5.47
C SER A 657 12.59 29.41 -5.06
N THR A 658 12.79 28.35 -5.87
CA THR A 658 12.31 27.00 -5.56
C THR A 658 13.24 26.33 -4.52
N ASP A 659 12.65 25.60 -3.58
CA ASP A 659 13.39 24.74 -2.65
C ASP A 659 13.63 23.37 -3.30
N LEU A 660 14.88 23.06 -3.63
CA LEU A 660 15.36 21.78 -4.16
C LEU A 660 16.32 21.10 -3.17
N PHE A 661 16.21 21.41 -1.86
CA PHE A 661 17.07 20.84 -0.83
C PHE A 661 17.05 19.31 -0.90
N ARG A 662 18.22 18.70 -1.10
CA ARG A 662 18.38 17.24 -1.26
C ARG A 662 17.49 16.60 -2.34
N ALA A 663 17.10 17.33 -3.38
CA ALA A 663 16.43 16.72 -4.54
C ALA A 663 17.41 15.83 -5.34
N ASP A 664 16.87 14.79 -5.98
CA ASP A 664 17.61 13.96 -6.93
C ASP A 664 17.31 14.46 -8.33
N LEU A 665 18.28 15.10 -8.98
CA LEU A 665 18.16 15.66 -10.33
C LEU A 665 18.99 14.84 -11.34
N ARG A 666 19.46 13.63 -10.99
CA ARG A 666 20.37 12.88 -11.86
C ARG A 666 19.81 12.74 -13.28
N HIS A 667 20.63 13.04 -14.29
CA HIS A 667 20.23 13.01 -15.71
C HIS A 667 19.09 13.99 -16.11
N ALA A 668 18.69 14.93 -15.26
CA ALA A 668 17.67 15.91 -15.61
C ALA A 668 18.18 16.91 -16.67
N ASN A 669 17.26 17.38 -17.52
CA ASN A 669 17.54 18.43 -18.51
C ASN A 669 17.05 19.79 -18.01
N LEU A 670 17.96 20.66 -17.60
CA LEU A 670 17.72 22.03 -17.13
C LEU A 670 18.12 23.09 -18.18
N THR A 671 18.06 22.74 -19.47
CA THR A 671 18.44 23.68 -20.54
C THR A 671 17.59 24.94 -20.50
N GLY A 672 18.23 26.11 -20.37
CA GLY A 672 17.56 27.41 -20.35
C GLY A 672 16.63 27.64 -19.14
N THR A 673 16.76 26.84 -18.09
CA THR A 673 15.93 26.95 -16.88
C THR A 673 16.34 28.17 -16.05
N ASN A 674 15.35 28.87 -15.48
CA ASN A 674 15.60 29.91 -14.49
C ASN A 674 15.65 29.31 -13.08
N LEU A 675 16.85 29.21 -12.48
CA LEU A 675 17.08 28.71 -11.12
C LEU A 675 17.50 29.83 -10.16
N ARG A 676 17.21 31.09 -10.51
CA ARG A 676 17.63 32.22 -9.68
C ARG A 676 17.10 32.07 -8.25
N SER A 677 17.99 32.21 -7.26
CA SER A 677 17.65 32.09 -5.83
C SER A 677 17.09 30.73 -5.40
N ALA A 678 17.26 29.67 -6.21
CA ALA A 678 16.86 28.32 -5.81
C ALA A 678 17.82 27.75 -4.76
N ASP A 679 17.29 26.95 -3.84
CA ASP A 679 18.11 26.19 -2.88
C ASP A 679 18.39 24.79 -3.45
N LEU A 680 19.61 24.54 -3.94
CA LEU A 680 20.05 23.23 -4.43
C LEU A 680 20.87 22.48 -3.37
N SER A 681 20.86 22.92 -2.11
CA SER A 681 21.77 22.39 -1.10
C SER A 681 21.57 20.89 -0.89
N GLY A 682 22.65 20.13 -0.99
CA GLY A 682 22.64 18.67 -0.88
C GLY A 682 21.98 17.92 -2.06
N ALA A 683 21.64 18.60 -3.16
CA ALA A 683 21.05 17.97 -4.33
C ALA A 683 22.06 17.13 -5.12
N ASP A 684 21.58 16.06 -5.75
CA ASP A 684 22.37 15.24 -6.67
C ASP A 684 22.18 15.70 -8.11
N LEU A 685 23.23 16.30 -8.66
CA LEU A 685 23.30 16.92 -9.99
C LEU A 685 24.13 16.09 -10.98
N SER A 686 24.38 14.81 -10.68
CA SER A 686 25.18 13.93 -11.55
C SER A 686 24.54 13.82 -12.94
N SER A 687 25.34 14.01 -14.00
CA SER A 687 24.89 13.95 -15.40
C SER A 687 23.76 14.94 -15.76
N VAL A 688 23.57 16.03 -15.01
CA VAL A 688 22.57 17.07 -15.32
C VAL A 688 23.02 17.96 -16.48
N ASN A 689 22.08 18.37 -17.34
CA ASN A 689 22.35 19.37 -18.38
C ASN A 689 21.89 20.79 -17.97
N PHE A 690 22.83 21.68 -17.64
CA PHE A 690 22.55 23.08 -17.29
C PHE A 690 22.71 24.06 -18.45
N GLN A 691 22.77 23.63 -19.72
CA GLN A 691 23.07 24.53 -20.83
C GLN A 691 22.17 25.79 -20.84
N GLY A 692 22.76 26.99 -20.71
CA GLY A 692 22.02 28.25 -20.71
C GLY A 692 21.14 28.50 -19.47
N ALA A 693 21.23 27.66 -18.43
CA ALA A 693 20.50 27.86 -17.18
C ALA A 693 21.03 29.06 -16.40
N ASN A 694 20.17 29.71 -15.61
CA ASN A 694 20.54 30.84 -14.76
C ASN A 694 20.54 30.44 -13.28
N LEU A 695 21.73 30.40 -12.66
CA LEU A 695 21.97 30.05 -11.26
C LEU A 695 22.28 31.27 -10.37
N SER A 696 21.97 32.50 -10.81
CA SER A 696 22.21 33.70 -10.00
C SER A 696 21.60 33.56 -8.60
N ASP A 697 22.35 33.86 -7.55
CA ASP A 697 21.91 33.78 -6.15
C ASP A 697 21.47 32.37 -5.67
N ALA A 698 21.69 31.30 -6.45
CA ALA A 698 21.33 29.94 -6.06
C ALA A 698 22.31 29.36 -5.02
N ASP A 699 21.83 28.53 -4.10
CA ASP A 699 22.68 27.86 -3.10
C ASP A 699 23.14 26.49 -3.60
N LEU A 700 24.46 26.30 -3.70
CA LEU A 700 25.09 25.05 -4.16
C LEU A 700 25.80 24.30 -3.01
N GLN A 701 25.44 24.54 -1.75
CA GLN A 701 26.09 23.88 -0.62
C GLN A 701 25.97 22.34 -0.71
N ASN A 702 27.08 21.62 -0.59
CA ASN A 702 27.11 20.14 -0.50
C ASN A 702 26.44 19.42 -1.68
N ILE A 703 26.37 20.01 -2.87
CA ILE A 703 25.89 19.30 -4.07
C ILE A 703 26.82 18.13 -4.44
N THR A 704 26.26 17.11 -5.08
CA THR A 704 27.04 16.07 -5.80
C THR A 704 26.89 16.25 -7.30
N TRP A 705 27.97 16.06 -8.06
CA TRP A 705 27.97 16.11 -9.53
C TRP A 705 29.11 15.25 -10.07
N ASP A 706 29.08 14.94 -11.38
CA ASP A 706 30.08 14.10 -12.05
C ASP A 706 30.67 14.78 -13.29
N GLU A 707 31.51 14.06 -14.04
CA GLU A 707 32.13 14.56 -15.28
C GLU A 707 31.14 14.75 -16.44
N ASN A 708 29.95 14.16 -16.35
CA ASN A 708 28.90 14.24 -17.36
C ASN A 708 27.97 15.44 -17.13
N THR A 709 28.04 16.10 -15.97
CA THR A 709 27.27 17.32 -15.70
C THR A 709 27.70 18.45 -16.65
N ASN A 710 26.79 18.93 -17.49
CA ASN A 710 27.06 19.97 -18.49
C ASN A 710 26.87 21.38 -17.91
N TRP A 711 27.99 22.07 -17.69
CA TRP A 711 28.04 23.45 -17.19
C TRP A 711 28.23 24.52 -18.29
N GLN A 712 28.07 24.16 -19.57
CA GLN A 712 28.24 25.11 -20.67
C GLN A 712 27.19 26.23 -20.65
N GLU A 713 27.62 27.47 -20.93
CA GLU A 713 26.72 28.63 -21.04
C GLU A 713 25.87 28.93 -19.80
N VAL A 714 26.23 28.38 -18.63
CA VAL A 714 25.55 28.66 -17.36
C VAL A 714 25.75 30.11 -16.97
N GLN A 715 24.65 30.78 -16.65
CA GLN A 715 24.61 32.18 -16.25
C GLN A 715 24.55 32.30 -14.74
N GLY A 716 25.18 33.34 -14.18
CA GLY A 716 25.05 33.66 -12.75
C GLY A 716 25.76 32.72 -11.78
N LEU A 717 26.58 31.78 -12.27
CA LEU A 717 27.37 30.88 -11.41
C LEU A 717 28.39 31.64 -10.54
N ASP A 718 28.82 32.81 -10.99
CA ASP A 718 29.65 33.77 -10.24
C ASP A 718 28.88 34.51 -9.14
N MET A 719 27.54 34.54 -9.22
CA MET A 719 26.64 35.12 -8.22
C MET A 719 25.99 34.07 -7.31
N ALA A 720 26.18 32.78 -7.61
CA ALA A 720 25.71 31.69 -6.76
C ALA A 720 26.46 31.69 -5.41
N VAL A 721 25.80 31.17 -4.37
CA VAL A 721 26.37 31.06 -3.02
C VAL A 721 26.80 29.63 -2.72
N ASN A 722 27.78 29.48 -1.82
CA ASN A 722 28.36 28.18 -1.43
C ASN A 722 28.85 27.30 -2.59
N VAL A 723 29.33 27.93 -3.67
CA VAL A 723 29.85 27.22 -4.85
C VAL A 723 31.10 26.40 -4.50
N PRO A 724 31.13 25.08 -4.76
CA PRO A 724 32.32 24.26 -4.57
C PRO A 724 33.54 24.77 -5.36
N ASP A 725 34.73 24.75 -4.75
CA ASP A 725 35.97 25.27 -5.37
C ASP A 725 36.25 24.68 -6.76
N SER A 726 35.94 23.40 -6.95
CA SER A 726 36.07 22.67 -8.21
C SER A 726 35.20 23.20 -9.36
N LEU A 727 34.14 23.95 -9.07
CA LEU A 727 33.26 24.56 -10.07
C LEU A 727 33.68 26.01 -10.44
N GLN A 728 34.63 26.61 -9.73
CA GLN A 728 35.11 27.97 -10.01
C GLN A 728 35.67 28.12 -11.45
N LYS A 729 36.21 27.04 -12.03
CA LYS A 729 36.68 27.02 -13.43
C LYS A 729 35.59 27.33 -14.47
N TYR A 730 34.31 27.16 -14.13
CA TYR A 730 33.19 27.46 -15.01
C TYR A 730 32.67 28.91 -14.85
N GLN A 731 33.06 29.62 -13.78
CA GLN A 731 32.67 31.02 -13.55
C GLN A 731 33.30 31.98 -14.58
N THR A 732 34.45 31.63 -15.16
CA THR A 732 35.13 32.46 -16.16
C THR A 732 34.44 32.50 -17.52
N PHE A 733 33.53 31.56 -17.82
CA PHE A 733 32.77 31.57 -19.07
C PHE A 733 31.52 32.47 -19.02
N SER A 734 30.95 32.74 -17.84
CA SER A 734 29.74 33.59 -17.71
C SER A 734 30.03 35.08 -17.95
N THR A 735 31.24 35.55 -17.57
CA THR A 735 31.63 36.96 -17.65
C THR A 735 31.95 37.46 -19.06
N LEU A 736 32.19 36.57 -20.02
CA LEU A 736 32.46 36.93 -21.43
C LEU A 736 31.18 37.14 -22.25
N ASN A 737 30.05 36.53 -21.85
CA ASN A 737 28.79 36.62 -22.59
C ASN A 737 27.79 37.65 -22.04
N SER A 738 28.02 38.23 -20.85
CA SER A 738 27.16 39.28 -20.29
C SER A 738 27.49 40.72 -20.77
N LYS A 739 28.41 40.85 -21.74
CA LYS A 739 28.89 42.14 -22.28
C LYS A 739 28.57 42.41 -23.76
N ASN A 740 27.75 41.59 -24.42
CA ASN A 740 27.33 41.84 -25.81
C ASN A 740 25.82 41.93 -25.96
#